data_AF-A0A971FFD5-F1
#
_entry.id   AF-A0A971FFD5-F1
#
_cell.length_a   1.000
_cell.length_b   1.000
_cell.length_c   1.000
_cell.angle_alpha   90.00
_cell.angle_beta   90.00
_cell.angle_gamma   90.00
#
_symmetry.space_group_name_H-M   'P 1'
#
loop_
_entity.id
_entity.type
_entity.pdbx_description
1 polymer ?
#
loop_
_entity_poly.entity_id
_entity_poly.type
_entity_poly.pdbx_seq_one_letter_code
_entity_poly.pdbx_strand_id
1 'polypeptide(L)'
;MLHPAVSNNTLTLIETVCMAFMVFLSMSYNAVAVTGSGATPAMLLETVSPVLQSAEAVTDNSVSVTFSEALLTPGSTTSDNYAISGEGTGTLDASPSGASGGPAAFTLDWAAGEMRDGASLTLTASGVQDALGNLINPAANTASFEGLGTVPVFSGVTVLPPQAWVRLPVVLKFSVSEKLKGSPKVLVNGNMATYVGEDPYHNYTYQYTVKRGDVPGMATIELSGEDLAGNSGISVDDTALEIITNPQGMPLYWLPISLMLPAAGMLLLRRRHDSWKIAGSKKRSLFLVFCLAPVLGCAPAFAQVPAVTNVTMTQSPNGALGTRVDIYYDLTANAPCDVVLSLSKDNGSDGYVHAIRHYSGDIANVEPGTGRHIVWDICADYPEETIPDASILVTADDENIVHTLQYAAGEHGYIIGTTVQTLNHGEDGETVTAAPDEGYHFVAWSDGVTTPSRQDSGVTGSLTVTASFAINIYTITCISEGSGICAADPAVVNHGDASTITISPAAGWYIDSVMDSEEGVKSGSYTTTPLTADRTVTTTFATGLVISTFSINAGADATGDILVTLDNGCTGTPFEYLASESETFTGSEWQPYAPSPAFSLSPGVGPRTVYFKVRNGSGESAVASDVIFLEPKMLPVAAGTFDMGRTDIGDDAFYGSYSELPVHPVTLDAYEIAKYQTTNKQFCDVLNWALAKGYLKTYNGFPWTGTGDIYGGGNLQILVAMVLPDWEPPCSIQFVEGTFISKTKAGLPEGTLYSMDTHPMIRTSWFGHAAFCNWLSEWQGLTPCYDMDSANWPLTTPPPQSGGYRLPTEAEWERAAAWDGNRHWIYGYTNDTLSEARCNYGNHPYGPYVNPLGLTELPYTSPVGWFDGVNISPNGNVPTIDSPSPVGAYDMSGNVWDTCQDWYSSTYYSGGAMTNPTGPATGVTKAFRGGSFRHAQDCRTASRDSREPDKTPYWRSGRVARTP
;
A
#
# COMPACT_ATOMS: atom_id res chain seq x y z
N MET A 1 49.73 13.72 -22.00
CA MET A 1 50.86 12.83 -22.37
C MET A 1 50.52 11.44 -21.84
N LEU A 2 50.73 10.37 -22.62
CA LEU A 2 50.60 8.95 -22.20
C LEU A 2 49.19 8.51 -21.72
N HIS A 3 48.77 7.24 -21.79
CA HIS A 3 48.87 6.24 -22.88
C HIS A 3 47.69 5.23 -22.71
N PRO A 4 47.18 4.53 -23.73
CA PRO A 4 45.86 3.87 -23.67
C PRO A 4 45.88 2.31 -23.68
N ALA A 5 44.72 1.72 -23.34
CA ALA A 5 44.26 0.38 -23.75
C ALA A 5 42.71 0.39 -23.76
N VAL A 6 41.91 -0.06 -24.75
CA VAL A 6 42.03 -0.92 -25.95
C VAL A 6 41.70 -2.42 -25.74
N SER A 7 40.41 -2.75 -25.82
CA SER A 7 39.82 -3.90 -26.56
C SER A 7 38.27 -3.79 -26.45
N ASN A 8 37.45 -3.62 -27.49
CA ASN A 8 37.17 -4.49 -28.65
C ASN A 8 36.79 -5.93 -28.23
N ASN A 9 35.69 -6.54 -28.71
CA ASN A 9 34.89 -6.27 -29.93
C ASN A 9 33.46 -6.88 -29.83
N THR A 10 32.47 -6.29 -30.52
CA THR A 10 31.29 -6.92 -31.21
C THR A 10 30.42 -7.98 -30.46
N LEU A 11 29.09 -8.04 -30.48
CA LEU A 11 27.96 -7.40 -31.21
C LEU A 11 26.63 -7.84 -30.47
N THR A 12 25.36 -7.49 -30.73
CA THR A 12 24.57 -6.73 -31.75
C THR A 12 23.22 -6.27 -31.10
N LEU A 13 22.38 -5.55 -31.85
CA LEU A 13 20.89 -5.46 -31.76
C LEU A 13 20.22 -4.63 -30.63
N ILE A 14 19.50 -3.59 -31.08
CA ILE A 14 18.12 -3.16 -30.70
C ILE A 14 17.87 -2.54 -29.29
N GLU A 15 17.46 -1.25 -29.33
CA GLU A 15 16.33 -0.57 -28.63
C GLU A 15 15.97 -0.97 -27.17
N THR A 16 15.71 -0.05 -26.23
CA THR A 16 15.56 1.44 -26.23
C THR A 16 15.69 1.94 -24.78
N VAL A 17 15.78 3.27 -24.56
CA VAL A 17 15.34 4.08 -23.37
C VAL A 17 16.33 5.20 -23.00
N CYS A 18 15.86 6.44 -23.19
CA CYS A 18 16.00 7.69 -22.42
C CYS A 18 17.30 8.14 -21.69
N MET A 19 17.39 9.48 -21.54
CA MET A 19 18.30 10.27 -20.68
C MET A 19 19.79 10.30 -21.08
N ALA A 20 20.53 11.42 -20.94
CA ALA A 20 20.16 12.81 -20.68
C ALA A 20 21.30 13.78 -21.08
N PHE A 21 20.96 15.05 -21.32
CA PHE A 21 21.82 16.26 -21.33
C PHE A 21 23.20 16.24 -22.05
N MET A 22 23.31 17.03 -23.12
CA MET A 22 24.58 17.64 -23.52
C MET A 22 24.73 19.04 -22.89
N VAL A 23 25.97 19.45 -22.61
CA VAL A 23 26.35 20.86 -22.39
C VAL A 23 27.32 21.28 -23.49
N PHE A 24 27.10 22.49 -24.00
CA PHE A 24 27.85 23.24 -25.00
C PHE A 24 29.36 22.98 -25.11
N LEU A 25 29.88 22.92 -26.35
CA LEU A 25 30.59 24.10 -26.90
C LEU A 25 30.55 24.15 -28.44
N SER A 26 31.08 25.24 -29.00
CA SER A 26 30.94 25.67 -30.40
C SER A 26 32.19 25.46 -31.24
N MET A 27 32.05 25.50 -32.58
CA MET A 27 32.92 26.14 -33.59
C MET A 27 32.41 25.77 -35.01
N SER A 28 31.77 26.67 -35.76
CA SER A 28 32.33 27.77 -36.58
C SER A 28 32.92 27.35 -37.94
N TYR A 29 32.38 27.88 -39.05
CA TYR A 29 33.08 28.88 -39.89
C TYR A 29 32.18 29.47 -40.99
N ASN A 30 32.61 30.59 -41.58
CA ASN A 30 31.88 31.34 -42.62
C ASN A 30 32.15 30.82 -44.05
N ALA A 31 31.15 30.97 -44.92
CA ALA A 31 31.36 31.25 -46.35
C ALA A 31 30.21 32.10 -46.91
N VAL A 32 30.53 33.15 -47.67
CA VAL A 32 29.54 34.04 -48.31
C VAL A 32 29.70 33.97 -49.83
N ALA A 33 28.61 33.69 -50.55
CA ALA A 33 28.47 33.95 -51.98
C ALA A 33 27.01 34.28 -52.28
N VAL A 34 26.77 35.31 -53.11
CA VAL A 34 25.44 35.83 -53.43
C VAL A 34 25.15 35.67 -54.92
N THR A 35 23.98 35.14 -55.29
CA THR A 35 23.08 35.62 -56.38
C THR A 35 21.93 34.64 -56.65
N GLY A 36 20.77 35.15 -57.10
CA GLY A 36 19.93 34.40 -58.06
C GLY A 36 18.60 33.80 -57.58
N SER A 37 17.63 34.66 -57.21
CA SER A 37 16.17 34.44 -57.40
C SER A 37 15.55 33.06 -57.08
N GLY A 38 14.92 32.96 -55.91
CA GLY A 38 13.77 32.09 -55.64
C GLY A 38 12.62 32.95 -55.08
N ALA A 39 11.36 32.60 -55.36
CA ALA A 39 10.22 33.45 -54.99
C ALA A 39 9.96 33.47 -53.47
N THR A 40 9.56 34.63 -52.95
CA THR A 40 9.02 34.76 -51.58
C THR A 40 7.67 34.04 -51.48
N PRO A 41 7.49 33.07 -50.57
CA PRO A 41 6.16 32.72 -50.09
C PRO A 41 5.58 33.95 -49.38
N ALA A 42 4.30 34.25 -49.60
CA ALA A 42 3.61 35.18 -48.73
C ALA A 42 3.42 34.51 -47.36
N MET A 43 3.71 35.23 -46.26
CA MET A 43 3.15 34.84 -44.97
C MET A 43 1.63 34.92 -45.10
N LEU A 44 0.96 33.81 -44.81
CA LEU A 44 -0.47 33.84 -44.55
C LEU A 44 -0.69 34.63 -43.26
N LEU A 45 -1.66 35.54 -43.29
CA LEU A 45 -2.08 36.25 -42.09
C LEU A 45 -2.99 35.31 -41.30
N GLU A 46 -2.42 34.64 -40.30
CA GLU A 46 -3.17 33.81 -39.37
C GLU A 46 -3.94 34.72 -38.40
N THR A 47 -5.25 34.82 -38.62
CA THR A 47 -6.18 35.66 -37.84
C THR A 47 -7.04 34.81 -36.90
N VAL A 48 -6.52 33.69 -36.42
CA VAL A 48 -7.19 32.81 -35.47
C VAL A 48 -6.72 33.20 -34.09
N SER A 49 -7.66 33.45 -33.18
CA SER A 49 -7.35 33.64 -31.76
C SER A 49 -7.27 32.29 -31.07
N PRO A 50 -6.31 32.06 -30.16
CA PRO A 50 -6.29 30.84 -29.36
C PRO A 50 -7.56 30.69 -28.52
N VAL A 51 -7.88 29.43 -28.21
CA VAL A 51 -9.09 28.99 -27.50
C VAL A 51 -8.68 28.07 -26.34
N LEU A 52 -9.31 28.24 -25.18
CA LEU A 52 -9.21 27.30 -24.07
C LEU A 52 -10.06 26.06 -24.42
N GLN A 53 -9.44 24.89 -24.58
CA GLN A 53 -10.10 23.65 -25.00
C GLN A 53 -10.64 22.85 -23.81
N SER A 54 -9.85 22.73 -22.74
CA SER A 54 -10.23 22.02 -21.52
C SER A 54 -9.51 22.58 -20.30
N ALA A 55 -10.14 22.38 -19.14
CA ALA A 55 -9.53 22.50 -17.82
C ALA A 55 -10.03 21.31 -17.00
N GLU A 56 -9.14 20.65 -16.26
CA GLU A 56 -9.43 19.45 -15.44
C GLU A 56 -8.67 19.55 -14.12
N ALA A 57 -9.34 19.28 -12.99
CA ALA A 57 -8.67 19.20 -11.69
C ALA A 57 -7.72 17.99 -11.65
N VAL A 58 -6.50 18.19 -11.14
CA VAL A 58 -5.45 17.16 -11.02
C VAL A 58 -5.18 16.79 -9.56
N THR A 59 -5.30 17.78 -8.67
CA THR A 59 -5.29 17.63 -7.21
C THR A 59 -6.37 18.53 -6.62
N ASP A 60 -6.49 18.52 -5.29
CA ASP A 60 -7.22 19.50 -4.47
C ASP A 60 -6.87 20.97 -4.79
N ASN A 61 -5.65 21.25 -5.25
CA ASN A 61 -5.09 22.59 -5.44
C ASN A 61 -4.42 22.83 -6.82
N SER A 62 -4.63 21.95 -7.81
CA SER A 62 -4.03 22.11 -9.14
C SER A 62 -4.96 21.72 -10.30
N VAL A 63 -4.83 22.44 -11.42
CA VAL A 63 -5.71 22.33 -12.60
C VAL A 63 -4.87 22.22 -13.87
N SER A 64 -5.01 21.12 -14.60
CA SER A 64 -4.45 20.96 -15.95
C SER A 64 -5.28 21.77 -16.96
N VAL A 65 -4.62 22.50 -17.86
CA VAL A 65 -5.29 23.34 -18.87
C VAL A 65 -4.68 23.10 -20.26
N THR A 66 -5.53 23.06 -21.29
CA THR A 66 -5.11 22.83 -22.69
C THR A 66 -5.71 23.86 -23.63
N PHE A 67 -4.90 24.36 -24.58
CA PHE A 67 -5.27 25.37 -25.57
C PHE A 67 -5.25 24.81 -27.00
N SER A 68 -5.92 25.51 -27.93
CA SER A 68 -5.95 25.14 -29.37
C SER A 68 -4.58 25.07 -30.04
N GLU A 69 -3.59 25.73 -29.47
CA GLU A 69 -2.26 25.94 -30.03
C GLU A 69 -1.26 26.39 -28.95
N ALA A 70 -0.01 26.64 -29.35
CA ALA A 70 1.05 27.09 -28.47
C ALA A 70 0.95 28.61 -28.18
N LEU A 71 0.72 28.95 -26.92
CA LEU A 71 0.73 30.31 -26.40
C LEU A 71 2.17 30.87 -26.27
N LEU A 72 2.30 32.18 -26.31
CA LEU A 72 3.58 32.89 -26.20
C LEU A 72 4.07 32.98 -24.74
N THR A 73 5.22 32.37 -24.47
CA THR A 73 5.97 32.56 -23.22
C THR A 73 6.54 33.99 -23.13
N PRO A 74 6.50 34.66 -21.96
CA PRO A 74 6.07 34.15 -20.66
C PRO A 74 4.57 34.31 -20.35
N GLY A 75 3.78 34.93 -21.25
CA GLY A 75 2.35 35.20 -21.02
C GLY A 75 1.50 33.94 -20.82
N SER A 76 1.94 32.80 -21.38
CA SER A 76 1.36 31.47 -21.14
C SER A 76 1.59 30.90 -19.73
N THR A 77 2.40 31.57 -18.90
CA THR A 77 2.80 31.12 -17.55
C THR A 77 2.63 32.21 -16.49
N THR A 78 1.99 33.33 -16.83
CA THR A 78 1.67 34.40 -15.87
C THR A 78 0.41 34.04 -15.08
N SER A 79 0.52 33.87 -13.77
CA SER A 79 -0.60 33.61 -12.84
C SER A 79 -1.83 34.49 -13.09
N ASP A 80 -1.58 35.80 -13.20
CA ASP A 80 -2.59 36.87 -13.26
C ASP A 80 -3.47 36.81 -14.52
N ASN A 81 -3.07 36.03 -15.52
CA ASN A 81 -3.86 35.77 -16.72
C ASN A 81 -5.01 34.77 -16.48
N TYR A 82 -5.04 34.07 -15.34
CA TYR A 82 -5.97 33.00 -15.04
C TYR A 82 -6.77 33.28 -13.77
N ALA A 83 -8.06 32.97 -13.79
CA ALA A 83 -8.93 33.07 -12.62
C ALA A 83 -9.97 31.94 -12.57
N ILE A 84 -10.25 31.41 -11.38
CA ILE A 84 -11.30 30.42 -11.12
C ILE A 84 -12.49 31.03 -10.38
N SER A 85 -13.67 30.44 -10.55
CA SER A 85 -14.91 30.91 -9.93
C SER A 85 -16.00 29.82 -9.92
N GLY A 86 -16.95 29.89 -8.97
CA GLY A 86 -18.01 28.87 -8.78
C GLY A 86 -17.93 28.21 -7.41
N GLU A 87 -18.90 27.36 -7.05
CA GLU A 87 -18.88 26.67 -5.75
C GLU A 87 -17.76 25.62 -5.64
N GLY A 88 -17.31 25.06 -6.76
CA GLY A 88 -16.13 24.18 -6.82
C GLY A 88 -14.81 24.83 -6.40
N THR A 89 -14.75 26.17 -6.31
CA THR A 89 -13.53 26.91 -5.90
C THR A 89 -13.10 26.58 -4.46
N GLY A 90 -14.02 26.13 -3.61
CA GLY A 90 -13.73 25.75 -2.22
C GLY A 90 -13.11 26.91 -1.42
N THR A 91 -11.87 26.73 -0.97
CA THR A 91 -11.06 27.75 -0.27
C THR A 91 -9.91 28.33 -1.12
N LEU A 92 -9.78 27.94 -2.39
CA LEU A 92 -8.73 28.47 -3.27
C LEU A 92 -8.86 29.98 -3.50
N ASP A 93 -7.72 30.66 -3.59
CA ASP A 93 -7.64 32.04 -4.08
C ASP A 93 -8.14 32.14 -5.53
N ALA A 94 -8.69 33.30 -5.90
CA ALA A 94 -9.32 33.48 -7.21
C ALA A 94 -8.36 33.31 -8.41
N SER A 95 -7.04 33.42 -8.21
CA SER A 95 -6.00 33.21 -9.22
C SER A 95 -4.90 32.27 -8.69
N PRO A 96 -4.26 31.46 -9.56
CA PRO A 96 -3.23 30.52 -9.14
C PRO A 96 -1.96 31.21 -8.64
N SER A 97 -1.19 30.50 -7.82
CA SER A 97 0.10 30.94 -7.30
C SER A 97 1.26 30.66 -8.26
N GLY A 98 1.08 29.74 -9.21
CA GLY A 98 2.07 29.38 -10.23
C GLY A 98 1.45 28.70 -11.44
N ALA A 99 2.29 28.49 -12.46
CA ALA A 99 1.94 27.72 -13.66
C ALA A 99 3.16 26.93 -14.13
N SER A 100 2.98 25.66 -14.47
CA SER A 100 4.07 24.73 -14.78
C SER A 100 3.75 23.80 -15.97
N GLY A 101 4.57 23.82 -17.02
CA GLY A 101 4.36 22.92 -18.18
C GLY A 101 4.89 23.43 -19.52
N GLY A 102 4.22 23.01 -20.61
CA GLY A 102 4.55 23.38 -21.99
C GLY A 102 3.69 24.53 -22.53
N PRO A 103 3.94 25.02 -23.77
CA PRO A 103 3.28 26.22 -24.28
C PRO A 103 1.83 26.02 -24.72
N ALA A 104 1.35 24.79 -24.91
CA ALA A 104 -0.02 24.47 -25.31
C ALA A 104 -0.83 23.72 -24.23
N ALA A 105 -0.14 23.10 -23.27
CA ALA A 105 -0.74 22.41 -22.12
C ALA A 105 0.20 22.49 -20.91
N PHE A 106 -0.37 22.87 -19.76
CA PHE A 106 0.35 23.13 -18.51
C PHE A 106 -0.60 23.04 -17.32
N THR A 107 -0.05 22.93 -16.11
CA THR A 107 -0.78 22.96 -14.85
C THR A 107 -0.81 24.39 -14.29
N LEU A 108 -1.91 24.76 -13.65
CA LEU A 108 -2.05 25.92 -12.77
C LEU A 108 -2.06 25.43 -11.32
N ASP A 109 -1.21 26.02 -10.50
CA ASP A 109 -0.88 25.52 -9.15
C ASP A 109 -1.24 26.58 -8.09
N TRP A 110 -1.95 26.20 -7.02
CA TRP A 110 -2.28 27.07 -5.89
C TRP A 110 -1.45 26.71 -4.65
N ALA A 111 -0.90 27.71 -3.97
CA ALA A 111 -0.04 27.52 -2.79
C ALA A 111 -0.81 27.34 -1.47
N ALA A 112 -2.14 27.58 -1.46
CA ALA A 112 -3.01 27.42 -0.31
C ALA A 112 -4.47 27.26 -0.74
N GLY A 113 -5.27 26.61 0.10
CA GLY A 113 -6.67 26.27 -0.13
C GLY A 113 -6.85 24.95 -0.89
N GLU A 114 -8.11 24.56 -1.05
CA GLU A 114 -8.56 23.32 -1.69
C GLU A 114 -9.86 23.57 -2.50
N MET A 115 -10.11 22.76 -3.52
CA MET A 115 -11.37 22.73 -4.25
C MET A 115 -12.48 22.03 -3.44
N ARG A 116 -13.73 22.23 -3.88
CA ARG A 116 -14.89 21.52 -3.36
C ARG A 116 -15.24 20.30 -4.23
N ASP A 117 -15.31 19.13 -3.61
CA ASP A 117 -15.50 17.84 -4.28
C ASP A 117 -16.84 17.74 -4.99
N GLY A 118 -16.82 17.33 -6.26
CA GLY A 118 -18.03 17.13 -7.06
C GLY A 118 -18.88 18.39 -7.24
N ALA A 119 -18.28 19.57 -7.08
CA ALA A 119 -18.92 20.86 -7.26
C ALA A 119 -18.26 21.66 -8.39
N SER A 120 -19.09 22.30 -9.22
CA SER A 120 -18.62 22.89 -10.47
C SER A 120 -17.90 24.23 -10.25
N LEU A 121 -16.75 24.37 -10.91
CA LEU A 121 -15.99 25.62 -11.03
C LEU A 121 -15.67 25.90 -12.51
N THR A 122 -15.40 27.18 -12.80
CA THR A 122 -15.10 27.68 -14.15
C THR A 122 -13.81 28.47 -14.12
N LEU A 123 -12.82 27.97 -14.85
CA LEU A 123 -11.60 28.69 -15.19
C LEU A 123 -11.89 29.72 -16.28
N THR A 124 -11.33 30.91 -16.14
CA THR A 124 -11.27 31.97 -17.15
C THR A 124 -9.81 32.29 -17.44
N ALA A 125 -9.43 32.25 -18.71
CA ALA A 125 -8.15 32.76 -19.20
C ALA A 125 -8.34 34.16 -19.82
N SER A 126 -7.36 35.04 -19.64
CA SER A 126 -7.37 36.42 -20.13
C SER A 126 -5.94 36.89 -20.39
N GLY A 127 -5.71 37.90 -21.24
CA GLY A 127 -4.36 38.44 -21.50
C GLY A 127 -3.37 37.52 -22.24
N VAL A 128 -3.65 36.21 -22.36
CA VAL A 128 -2.82 35.28 -23.13
C VAL A 128 -2.97 35.49 -24.64
N GLN A 129 -1.91 35.17 -25.37
CA GLN A 129 -1.81 35.31 -26.83
C GLN A 129 -0.98 34.19 -27.45
N ASP A 130 -1.18 33.93 -28.74
CA ASP A 130 -0.37 33.01 -29.54
C ASP A 130 1.04 33.58 -29.84
N ALA A 131 1.86 32.79 -30.53
CA ALA A 131 3.20 33.18 -30.97
C ALA A 131 3.25 34.29 -32.04
N LEU A 132 2.11 34.71 -32.59
CA LEU A 132 1.98 35.76 -33.63
C LEU A 132 1.41 37.07 -33.08
N GLY A 133 0.82 37.05 -31.88
CA GLY A 133 0.24 38.20 -31.20
C GLY A 133 -1.29 38.24 -31.15
N ASN A 134 -2.00 37.19 -31.58
CA ASN A 134 -3.46 37.13 -31.45
C ASN A 134 -3.84 36.82 -30.00
N LEU A 135 -4.58 37.72 -29.35
CA LEU A 135 -5.15 37.50 -28.01
C LEU A 135 -6.19 36.38 -28.04
N ILE A 136 -6.35 35.68 -26.91
CA ILE A 136 -7.37 34.65 -26.69
C ILE A 136 -8.79 35.10 -27.07
N ASN A 137 -9.56 34.18 -27.67
CA ASN A 137 -10.92 34.43 -28.12
C ASN A 137 -11.87 34.69 -26.93
N PRO A 138 -12.42 35.91 -26.75
CA PRO A 138 -13.27 36.24 -25.59
C PRO A 138 -14.66 35.59 -25.61
N ALA A 139 -14.98 34.80 -26.65
CA ALA A 139 -16.16 33.94 -26.69
C ALA A 139 -15.84 32.46 -26.37
N ALA A 140 -14.57 32.11 -26.15
CA ALA A 140 -14.09 30.75 -25.89
C ALA A 140 -12.81 30.75 -25.02
N ASN A 141 -12.82 31.57 -23.96
CA ASN A 141 -11.74 31.74 -23.00
C ASN A 141 -12.08 31.14 -21.61
N THR A 142 -13.14 30.35 -21.51
CA THR A 142 -13.61 29.72 -20.27
C THR A 142 -13.79 28.21 -20.45
N ALA A 143 -13.55 27.45 -19.37
CA ALA A 143 -13.84 26.02 -19.29
C ALA A 143 -14.37 25.69 -17.89
N SER A 144 -15.38 24.84 -17.82
CA SER A 144 -16.03 24.41 -16.58
C SER A 144 -15.76 22.93 -16.31
N PHE A 145 -15.48 22.61 -15.06
CA PHE A 145 -15.13 21.27 -14.57
C PHE A 145 -15.57 21.13 -13.10
N GLU A 146 -15.59 19.90 -12.61
CA GLU A 146 -15.89 19.63 -11.19
C GLU A 146 -14.60 19.64 -10.36
N GLY A 147 -14.67 20.17 -9.15
CA GLY A 147 -13.57 20.15 -8.20
C GLY A 147 -13.32 18.74 -7.65
N LEU A 148 -12.06 18.47 -7.30
CA LEU A 148 -11.65 17.32 -6.48
C LEU A 148 -11.36 17.85 -5.09
N GLY A 149 -12.09 17.41 -4.07
CA GLY A 149 -11.97 17.95 -2.72
C GLY A 149 -11.54 16.91 -1.69
N THR A 150 -10.64 17.29 -0.79
CA THR A 150 -10.29 16.53 0.40
C THR A 150 -11.45 16.52 1.40
N VAL A 151 -11.81 15.34 1.93
CA VAL A 151 -12.88 15.22 2.95
C VAL A 151 -12.30 15.07 4.35
N PRO A 152 -12.88 15.71 5.38
CA PRO A 152 -12.34 15.69 6.74
C PRO A 152 -12.39 14.30 7.36
N VAL A 153 -11.21 13.74 7.64
CA VAL A 153 -11.03 12.40 8.19
C VAL A 153 -11.06 12.44 9.72
N PHE A 154 -12.07 11.81 10.30
CA PHE A 154 -12.21 11.64 11.75
C PHE A 154 -11.43 10.41 12.21
N SER A 155 -10.45 10.59 13.11
CA SER A 155 -9.53 9.55 13.56
C SER A 155 -9.29 9.58 15.08
N GLY A 156 -8.60 8.57 15.63
CA GLY A 156 -8.20 8.57 17.04
C GLY A 156 -9.35 8.51 18.05
N VAL A 157 -10.50 7.93 17.68
CA VAL A 157 -11.69 7.83 18.54
C VAL A 157 -11.35 7.05 19.81
N THR A 158 -11.40 7.73 20.95
CA THR A 158 -11.08 7.18 22.26
C THR A 158 -12.15 7.60 23.26
N VAL A 159 -12.58 6.66 24.12
CA VAL A 159 -13.59 6.93 25.15
C VAL A 159 -13.06 6.55 26.53
N LEU A 160 -13.22 7.46 27.49
CA LEU A 160 -12.69 7.32 28.85
C LEU A 160 -13.82 7.53 29.89
N PRO A 161 -14.13 6.52 30.73
CA PRO A 161 -13.66 5.12 30.65
C PRO A 161 -14.21 4.40 29.40
N PRO A 162 -13.49 3.39 28.86
CA PRO A 162 -13.92 2.62 27.68
C PRO A 162 -15.01 1.58 28.00
N GLN A 163 -15.25 1.30 29.29
CA GLN A 163 -16.42 0.56 29.76
C GLN A 163 -17.25 1.48 30.66
N ALA A 164 -18.56 1.58 30.42
CA ALA A 164 -19.45 2.44 31.21
C ALA A 164 -20.85 1.85 31.39
N TRP A 165 -21.57 2.31 32.41
CA TRP A 165 -22.96 1.91 32.66
C TRP A 165 -23.86 3.12 32.89
N VAL A 166 -25.18 2.88 32.83
CA VAL A 166 -26.24 3.89 32.97
C VAL A 166 -25.97 4.90 34.09
N ARG A 167 -25.92 6.19 33.72
CA ARG A 167 -25.56 7.39 34.52
C ARG A 167 -24.07 7.67 34.75
N LEU A 168 -23.14 6.85 34.26
CA LEU A 168 -21.74 7.30 34.18
C LEU A 168 -21.58 8.32 33.04
N PRO A 169 -20.86 9.43 33.26
CA PRO A 169 -20.30 10.22 32.17
C PRO A 169 -19.10 9.49 31.56
N VAL A 170 -18.93 9.65 30.25
CA VAL A 170 -17.73 9.28 29.50
C VAL A 170 -17.24 10.48 28.70
N VAL A 171 -15.93 10.62 28.58
CA VAL A 171 -15.28 11.62 27.72
C VAL A 171 -14.91 10.94 26.41
N LEU A 172 -15.38 11.47 25.29
CA LEU A 172 -14.96 11.07 23.95
C LEU A 172 -13.91 12.06 23.46
N LYS A 173 -12.85 11.56 22.82
CA LYS A 173 -11.87 12.37 22.08
C LYS A 173 -11.63 11.78 20.70
N PHE A 174 -11.38 12.63 19.72
CA PHE A 174 -10.99 12.26 18.36
C PHE A 174 -10.31 13.46 17.68
N SER A 175 -9.52 13.17 16.66
CA SER A 175 -8.85 14.15 15.81
C SER A 175 -9.59 14.29 14.48
N VAL A 176 -9.49 15.44 13.83
CA VAL A 176 -9.88 15.65 12.44
C VAL A 176 -8.64 16.06 11.64
N SER A 177 -8.51 15.63 10.38
CA SER A 177 -7.40 15.98 9.48
C SER A 177 -7.15 17.48 9.32
N GLU A 178 -8.20 18.29 9.52
CA GLU A 178 -8.26 19.68 9.12
C GLU A 178 -9.33 20.45 9.92
N LYS A 179 -9.48 21.73 9.59
CA LYS A 179 -10.42 22.61 10.27
C LYS A 179 -11.84 22.52 9.69
N LEU A 180 -12.81 22.28 10.56
CA LEU A 180 -14.22 22.28 10.18
C LEU A 180 -14.85 23.69 10.19
N LYS A 181 -15.92 23.88 9.40
CA LYS A 181 -16.81 25.07 9.46
C LYS A 181 -17.49 25.25 10.83
N GLY A 182 -17.53 24.21 11.65
CA GLY A 182 -18.07 24.24 13.01
C GLY A 182 -17.83 22.93 13.75
N SER A 183 -18.21 22.90 15.03
CA SER A 183 -18.04 21.72 15.89
C SER A 183 -18.72 20.47 15.30
N PRO A 184 -18.05 19.30 15.27
CA PRO A 184 -18.62 18.04 14.79
C PRO A 184 -20.00 17.70 15.36
N LYS A 185 -20.79 16.98 14.58
CA LYS A 185 -21.93 16.23 15.10
C LYS A 185 -21.43 14.88 15.60
N VAL A 186 -21.73 14.56 16.86
CA VAL A 186 -21.30 13.32 17.54
C VAL A 186 -22.52 12.62 18.13
N LEU A 187 -22.79 11.40 17.70
CA LEU A 187 -23.87 10.55 18.21
C LEU A 187 -23.30 9.28 18.85
N VAL A 188 -23.84 8.88 20.00
CA VAL A 188 -23.55 7.58 20.65
C VAL A 188 -24.85 6.79 20.70
N ASN A 189 -24.94 5.65 20.01
CA ASN A 189 -26.18 4.90 19.76
C ASN A 189 -27.32 5.83 19.28
N GLY A 190 -27.03 6.71 18.31
CA GLY A 190 -27.97 7.72 17.79
C GLY A 190 -28.28 8.91 18.71
N ASN A 191 -27.65 9.00 19.89
CA ASN A 191 -27.86 10.09 20.85
C ASN A 191 -26.76 11.16 20.78
N MET A 192 -27.11 12.43 20.62
CA MET A 192 -26.15 13.54 20.69
C MET A 192 -25.30 13.50 21.98
N ALA A 193 -23.98 13.52 21.80
CA ALA A 193 -23.02 13.90 22.83
C ALA A 193 -22.92 15.43 22.94
N THR A 194 -22.37 15.92 24.06
CA THR A 194 -22.21 17.35 24.35
C THR A 194 -20.79 17.78 24.00
N TYR A 195 -20.63 18.79 23.16
CA TYR A 195 -19.34 19.39 22.83
C TYR A 195 -18.70 20.06 24.07
N VAL A 196 -17.39 19.86 24.26
CA VAL A 196 -16.61 20.45 25.37
C VAL A 196 -15.58 21.45 24.85
N GLY A 197 -14.87 21.13 23.77
CA GLY A 197 -13.86 22.02 23.18
C GLY A 197 -13.06 21.38 22.05
N GLU A 198 -12.32 22.23 21.34
CA GLU A 198 -11.37 21.95 20.26
C GLU A 198 -10.02 22.54 20.69
N ASP A 199 -8.91 21.86 20.40
CA ASP A 199 -7.55 22.39 20.60
C ASP A 199 -6.96 22.99 19.31
N PRO A 200 -5.77 23.62 19.34
CA PRO A 200 -5.15 24.22 18.15
C PRO A 200 -4.80 23.23 17.01
N TYR A 201 -4.99 21.93 17.20
CA TYR A 201 -4.66 20.85 16.28
C TYR A 201 -5.91 20.04 15.86
N HIS A 202 -7.10 20.63 16.01
CA HIS A 202 -8.39 20.02 15.67
C HIS A 202 -8.69 18.70 16.41
N ASN A 203 -8.14 18.54 17.62
CA ASN A 203 -8.56 17.49 18.54
C ASN A 203 -9.82 17.93 19.28
N TYR A 204 -10.92 17.22 19.03
CA TYR A 204 -12.23 17.50 19.61
C TYR A 204 -12.48 16.68 20.86
N THR A 205 -12.99 17.31 21.91
CA THR A 205 -13.44 16.66 23.15
C THR A 205 -14.96 16.81 23.31
N TYR A 206 -15.63 15.69 23.58
CA TYR A 206 -17.07 15.58 23.83
C TYR A 206 -17.32 14.84 25.15
N GLN A 207 -18.50 15.04 25.74
CA GLN A 207 -18.99 14.27 26.89
C GLN A 207 -20.33 13.63 26.56
N TYR A 208 -20.45 12.34 26.86
CA TYR A 208 -21.71 11.60 26.83
C TYR A 208 -22.04 11.09 28.24
N THR A 209 -23.31 10.85 28.55
CA THR A 209 -23.72 10.22 29.81
C THR A 209 -24.65 9.08 29.46
N VAL A 210 -24.24 7.85 29.79
CA VAL A 210 -24.94 6.63 29.38
C VAL A 210 -26.38 6.66 29.86
N LYS A 211 -27.33 6.59 28.93
CA LYS A 211 -28.77 6.73 29.18
C LYS A 211 -29.35 5.37 29.55
N ARG A 212 -30.48 5.39 30.27
CA ARG A 212 -31.22 4.17 30.63
C ARG A 212 -31.76 3.39 29.41
N GLY A 213 -31.82 4.01 28.25
CA GLY A 213 -32.25 3.38 26.99
C GLY A 213 -31.11 2.82 26.13
N ASP A 214 -29.85 3.05 26.52
CA ASP A 214 -28.71 2.54 25.74
C ASP A 214 -28.56 1.04 26.00
N VAL A 215 -28.44 0.24 24.94
CA VAL A 215 -28.42 -1.23 25.01
C VAL A 215 -27.02 -1.71 25.46
N PRO A 216 -26.91 -2.69 26.36
CA PRO A 216 -25.62 -3.27 26.72
C PRO A 216 -24.93 -4.00 25.56
N GLY A 217 -23.61 -3.83 25.44
CA GLY A 217 -22.79 -4.21 24.29
C GLY A 217 -21.96 -3.03 23.81
N MET A 218 -21.28 -3.18 22.67
CA MET A 218 -20.55 -2.06 22.05
C MET A 218 -21.52 -0.97 21.59
N ALA A 219 -21.13 0.29 21.77
CA ALA A 219 -21.90 1.45 21.34
C ALA A 219 -21.38 2.01 20.02
N THR A 220 -22.28 2.22 19.06
CA THR A 220 -21.95 2.86 17.77
C THR A 220 -21.80 4.37 17.97
N ILE A 221 -20.63 4.90 17.63
CA ILE A 221 -20.24 6.31 17.72
C ILE A 221 -20.18 6.85 16.29
N GLU A 222 -21.15 7.68 15.89
CA GLU A 222 -21.16 8.35 14.59
C GLU A 222 -20.57 9.76 14.72
N LEU A 223 -19.57 10.07 13.90
CA LEU A 223 -18.92 11.39 13.79
C LEU A 223 -19.17 11.94 12.39
N SER A 224 -19.55 13.22 12.27
CA SER A 224 -19.69 13.88 10.96
C SER A 224 -19.47 15.39 11.04
N GLY A 225 -18.90 15.97 9.97
CA GLY A 225 -18.65 17.41 9.86
C GLY A 225 -18.31 17.84 8.43
N GLU A 226 -18.20 19.15 8.24
CA GLU A 226 -17.91 19.80 6.96
C GLU A 226 -16.67 20.70 7.12
N ASP A 227 -15.67 20.58 6.24
CA ASP A 227 -14.45 21.40 6.20
C ASP A 227 -14.72 22.84 5.73
N LEU A 228 -13.67 23.64 5.50
CA LEU A 228 -13.80 25.04 5.07
C LEU A 228 -14.20 25.20 3.59
N ALA A 229 -13.85 24.30 2.68
CA ALA A 229 -14.29 24.34 1.27
C ALA A 229 -15.76 23.90 1.13
N GLY A 230 -16.17 22.91 1.91
CA GLY A 230 -17.52 22.37 1.97
C GLY A 230 -17.65 20.91 1.56
N ASN A 231 -16.60 20.11 1.75
CA ASN A 231 -16.65 18.67 1.60
C ASN A 231 -17.14 18.07 2.94
N SER A 232 -17.66 16.84 2.93
CA SER A 232 -18.38 16.29 4.10
C SER A 232 -17.80 14.95 4.52
N GLY A 233 -17.16 14.94 5.67
CA GLY A 233 -16.61 13.74 6.28
C GLY A 233 -17.60 13.05 7.21
N ILE A 234 -17.55 11.72 7.25
CA ILE A 234 -18.27 10.87 8.19
C ILE A 234 -17.38 9.71 8.64
N SER A 235 -17.51 9.30 9.90
CA SER A 235 -16.84 8.12 10.45
C SER A 235 -17.75 7.44 11.46
N VAL A 236 -17.56 6.13 11.62
CA VAL A 236 -18.32 5.31 12.57
C VAL A 236 -17.34 4.40 13.29
N ASP A 237 -17.32 4.47 14.62
CA ASP A 237 -16.60 3.54 15.48
C ASP A 237 -17.60 2.75 16.33
N ASP A 238 -17.43 1.43 16.41
CA ASP A 238 -18.16 0.55 17.33
C ASP A 238 -17.20 -0.23 18.25
N THR A 239 -16.02 0.34 18.51
CA THR A 239 -14.91 -0.34 19.22
C THR A 239 -14.49 0.35 20.53
N ALA A 240 -14.66 1.67 20.64
CA ALA A 240 -14.07 2.46 21.71
C ALA A 240 -14.90 2.52 23.01
N LEU A 241 -16.18 2.15 22.99
CA LEU A 241 -17.06 2.16 24.17
C LEU A 241 -17.93 0.89 24.28
N GLU A 242 -17.72 0.12 25.34
CA GLU A 242 -18.65 -0.94 25.78
C GLU A 242 -19.60 -0.40 26.86
N ILE A 243 -20.91 -0.55 26.62
CA ILE A 243 -21.94 -0.27 27.61
C ILE A 243 -22.24 -1.55 28.38
N ILE A 244 -21.90 -1.57 29.67
CA ILE A 244 -22.03 -2.74 30.54
C ILE A 244 -23.22 -2.62 31.50
N THR A 245 -23.73 -3.77 31.97
CA THR A 245 -24.75 -3.78 33.02
C THR A 245 -24.11 -3.52 34.39
N ASN A 246 -24.73 -2.62 35.17
CA ASN A 246 -24.20 -2.12 36.46
C ASN A 246 -23.83 -3.26 37.45
N PRO A 247 -22.55 -3.47 37.78
CA PRO A 247 -22.13 -4.58 38.63
C PRO A 247 -22.36 -4.27 40.14
N GLN A 248 -23.20 -5.08 40.80
CA GLN A 248 -23.48 -4.97 42.24
C GLN A 248 -23.21 -6.30 42.96
N GLY A 249 -22.00 -6.44 43.53
CA GLY A 249 -21.68 -7.43 44.56
C GLY A 249 -20.73 -8.57 44.17
N MET A 250 -19.54 -8.60 44.79
CA MET A 250 -18.63 -9.78 44.82
C MET A 250 -18.83 -10.54 46.15
N PRO A 251 -18.42 -11.83 46.28
CA PRO A 251 -17.02 -12.14 46.60
C PRO A 251 -16.42 -13.47 46.03
N LEU A 252 -15.08 -13.55 46.10
CA LEU A 252 -14.12 -14.67 45.95
C LEU A 252 -14.61 -16.13 45.87
N TYR A 253 -13.93 -16.98 45.07
CA TYR A 253 -13.17 -18.19 45.53
C TYR A 253 -12.34 -18.91 44.42
N TRP A 254 -11.07 -19.21 44.74
CA TRP A 254 -10.15 -20.32 44.37
C TRP A 254 -10.06 -21.00 42.96
N LEU A 255 -8.81 -21.27 42.56
CA LEU A 255 -8.26 -22.21 41.54
C LEU A 255 -8.21 -23.69 42.06
N PRO A 256 -7.74 -24.74 41.32
CA PRO A 256 -7.48 -24.95 39.86
C PRO A 256 -8.08 -26.30 39.31
N ILE A 257 -7.75 -26.70 38.06
CA ILE A 257 -7.60 -28.09 37.46
C ILE A 257 -7.71 -27.96 35.91
N SER A 258 -6.69 -28.24 35.08
CA SER A 258 -6.12 -29.54 34.60
C SER A 258 -7.09 -30.38 33.73
N LEU A 259 -6.72 -31.06 32.63
CA LEU A 259 -5.45 -31.22 31.88
C LEU A 259 -5.74 -31.74 30.43
N MET A 260 -4.71 -32.00 29.61
CA MET A 260 -4.79 -32.56 28.24
C MET A 260 -5.37 -33.99 28.15
N LEU A 261 -5.82 -34.41 26.96
CA LEU A 261 -5.16 -35.48 26.14
C LEU A 261 -5.88 -35.74 24.79
N PRO A 262 -5.16 -36.10 23.70
CA PRO A 262 -5.73 -36.52 22.41
C PRO A 262 -5.75 -38.05 22.21
N ALA A 263 -6.49 -38.54 21.21
CA ALA A 263 -6.43 -39.92 20.70
C ALA A 263 -6.86 -40.02 19.22
N ALA A 264 -6.44 -41.07 18.50
CA ALA A 264 -6.69 -41.24 17.07
C ALA A 264 -6.88 -42.71 16.63
N GLY A 265 -7.40 -42.92 15.41
CA GLY A 265 -7.59 -44.23 14.76
C GLY A 265 -8.99 -44.83 14.95
N MET A 266 -9.47 -45.77 14.11
CA MET A 266 -8.87 -46.39 12.91
C MET A 266 -9.96 -47.16 12.13
N LEU A 267 -9.90 -47.17 10.77
CA LEU A 267 -10.29 -48.28 9.85
C LEU A 267 -11.74 -48.88 9.95
N LEU A 268 -12.39 -49.51 8.95
CA LEU A 268 -12.00 -50.13 7.67
C LEU A 268 -13.26 -50.51 6.83
N LEU A 269 -13.06 -50.97 5.57
CA LEU A 269 -13.97 -51.75 4.69
C LEU A 269 -15.11 -50.94 3.99
N ARG A 270 -15.57 -51.26 2.76
CA ARG A 270 -15.31 -52.42 1.88
C ARG A 270 -15.65 -52.18 0.38
N ARG A 271 -14.78 -52.64 -0.55
CA ARG A 271 -15.06 -53.39 -1.83
C ARG A 271 -16.02 -52.79 -2.91
N ARG A 272 -15.88 -53.09 -4.22
CA ARG A 272 -14.80 -53.67 -5.08
C ARG A 272 -15.24 -53.63 -6.56
N HIS A 273 -14.35 -54.12 -7.44
CA HIS A 273 -14.55 -54.55 -8.84
C HIS A 273 -14.54 -53.46 -9.91
N ASP A 274 -13.95 -53.69 -11.10
CA ASP A 274 -12.68 -54.39 -11.44
C ASP A 274 -12.44 -54.27 -12.96
N SER A 275 -11.23 -53.92 -13.39
CA SER A 275 -10.66 -54.19 -14.73
C SER A 275 -11.35 -53.52 -15.96
N TRP A 276 -10.73 -53.42 -17.15
CA TRP A 276 -9.40 -53.91 -17.57
C TRP A 276 -8.66 -52.89 -18.48
N LYS A 277 -7.51 -53.29 -19.05
CA LYS A 277 -6.55 -52.43 -19.78
C LYS A 277 -6.54 -52.71 -21.30
N ILE A 278 -5.65 -51.98 -22.02
CA ILE A 278 -5.07 -52.19 -23.38
C ILE A 278 -5.58 -51.08 -24.34
N ALA A 279 -4.82 -50.04 -24.73
CA ALA A 279 -3.46 -49.89 -25.29
C ALA A 279 -3.30 -50.49 -26.71
N GLY A 280 -2.90 -49.77 -27.76
CA GLY A 280 -2.55 -48.36 -27.92
C GLY A 280 -1.59 -48.15 -29.10
N SER A 281 -1.34 -46.88 -29.48
CA SER A 281 -0.39 -46.47 -30.56
C SER A 281 -0.89 -46.74 -32.01
N LYS A 282 -0.39 -46.09 -33.08
CA LYS A 282 0.79 -45.20 -33.23
C LYS A 282 0.72 -44.30 -34.50
N LYS A 283 1.00 -43.00 -34.33
CA LYS A 283 1.76 -42.10 -35.24
C LYS A 283 1.65 -42.24 -36.79
N ARG A 284 1.10 -41.22 -37.48
CA ARG A 284 1.77 -40.23 -38.38
C ARG A 284 0.71 -39.44 -39.21
N SER A 285 0.76 -38.10 -39.35
CA SER A 285 1.75 -37.22 -40.04
C SER A 285 1.69 -37.35 -41.58
N LEU A 286 1.65 -36.29 -42.40
CA LEU A 286 1.64 -34.83 -42.15
C LEU A 286 1.30 -34.04 -43.45
N PHE A 287 0.63 -32.89 -43.32
CA PHE A 287 0.72 -31.67 -44.17
C PHE A 287 0.16 -31.58 -45.62
N LEU A 288 -0.16 -30.32 -45.94
CA LEU A 288 -0.28 -29.62 -47.23
C LEU A 288 -1.50 -29.94 -48.16
N VAL A 289 -2.07 -29.01 -48.96
CA VAL A 289 -2.39 -27.55 -48.89
C VAL A 289 -2.78 -27.03 -50.31
N PHE A 290 -3.47 -25.88 -50.38
CA PHE A 290 -3.81 -25.07 -51.58
C PHE A 290 -4.89 -25.60 -52.56
N CYS A 291 -6.14 -25.15 -52.30
CA CYS A 291 -6.89 -24.18 -53.11
C CYS A 291 -7.19 -24.37 -54.62
N LEU A 292 -8.45 -24.04 -54.99
CA LEU A 292 -8.91 -23.15 -56.10
C LEU A 292 -8.42 -23.46 -57.56
N ALA A 293 -9.25 -23.47 -58.59
CA ALA A 293 -10.65 -22.99 -58.74
C ALA A 293 -11.40 -23.73 -59.91
N PRO A 294 -12.49 -23.21 -60.54
CA PRO A 294 -13.56 -24.03 -61.13
C PRO A 294 -13.43 -24.28 -62.65
N VAL A 295 -14.35 -25.07 -63.23
CA VAL A 295 -14.85 -24.81 -64.59
C VAL A 295 -16.24 -25.43 -64.87
N LEU A 296 -17.06 -24.66 -65.61
CA LEU A 296 -18.25 -24.97 -66.44
C LEU A 296 -19.18 -26.17 -66.08
N GLY A 297 -20.48 -25.88 -65.99
CA GLY A 297 -21.54 -26.89 -66.01
C GLY A 297 -22.03 -27.25 -67.43
N CYS A 298 -22.96 -28.20 -67.50
CA CYS A 298 -23.68 -28.59 -68.71
C CYS A 298 -25.19 -28.69 -68.41
N ALA A 299 -26.05 -28.30 -69.36
CA ALA A 299 -27.50 -28.45 -69.18
C ALA A 299 -27.92 -29.92 -69.39
N PRO A 300 -28.90 -30.45 -68.64
CA PRO A 300 -29.39 -31.81 -68.83
C PRO A 300 -30.15 -31.94 -70.16
N ALA A 301 -30.00 -33.09 -70.81
CA ALA A 301 -30.89 -33.49 -71.89
C ALA A 301 -32.24 -33.91 -71.31
N PHE A 302 -33.35 -33.54 -71.97
CA PHE A 302 -34.67 -34.05 -71.60
C PHE A 302 -34.80 -35.51 -72.03
N ALA A 303 -35.19 -36.38 -71.10
CA ALA A 303 -35.46 -37.79 -71.38
C ALA A 303 -36.62 -37.94 -72.38
N GLN A 304 -36.42 -38.74 -73.43
CA GLN A 304 -37.46 -39.00 -74.42
C GLN A 304 -38.34 -40.17 -73.97
N VAL A 305 -39.61 -39.87 -73.65
CA VAL A 305 -40.63 -40.88 -73.30
C VAL A 305 -40.82 -41.86 -74.46
N PRO A 306 -41.02 -43.18 -74.22
CA PRO A 306 -41.27 -44.17 -75.27
C PRO A 306 -42.38 -43.76 -76.23
N ALA A 307 -42.03 -43.62 -77.50
CA ALA A 307 -42.93 -43.20 -78.57
C ALA A 307 -42.92 -44.22 -79.72
N VAL A 308 -44.07 -44.86 -79.92
CA VAL A 308 -44.35 -45.72 -81.08
C VAL A 308 -44.92 -44.86 -82.21
N THR A 309 -44.35 -44.98 -83.41
CA THR A 309 -44.76 -44.23 -84.60
C THR A 309 -44.76 -45.13 -85.85
N ASN A 310 -45.23 -44.61 -86.99
CA ASN A 310 -45.21 -45.30 -88.30
C ASN A 310 -45.80 -46.72 -88.32
N VAL A 311 -46.80 -46.97 -87.46
CA VAL A 311 -47.52 -48.25 -87.40
C VAL A 311 -48.18 -48.55 -88.75
N THR A 312 -47.84 -49.70 -89.34
CA THR A 312 -48.43 -50.21 -90.59
C THR A 312 -48.75 -51.70 -90.45
N MET A 313 -49.78 -52.15 -91.17
CA MET A 313 -50.37 -53.48 -91.03
C MET A 313 -50.65 -54.04 -92.42
N THR A 314 -50.13 -55.23 -92.74
CA THR A 314 -50.25 -55.84 -94.08
C THR A 314 -50.54 -57.34 -93.98
N GLN A 315 -51.44 -57.85 -94.82
CA GLN A 315 -51.76 -59.28 -94.86
C GLN A 315 -50.77 -60.03 -95.76
N SER A 316 -50.14 -61.08 -95.24
CA SER A 316 -49.02 -61.76 -95.89
C SER A 316 -49.51 -62.75 -96.97
N PRO A 317 -49.10 -62.63 -98.25
CA PRO A 317 -49.69 -63.40 -99.35
C PRO A 317 -49.20 -64.86 -99.47
N ASN A 318 -48.15 -65.25 -98.74
CA ASN A 318 -47.36 -66.45 -99.02
C ASN A 318 -47.71 -67.68 -98.15
N GLY A 319 -49.00 -68.04 -98.01
CA GLY A 319 -49.36 -69.22 -97.21
C GLY A 319 -50.82 -69.66 -97.24
N ALA A 320 -51.22 -70.35 -98.32
CA ALA A 320 -52.37 -71.27 -98.50
C ALA A 320 -53.81 -70.85 -98.08
N LEU A 321 -54.00 -70.16 -96.96
CA LEU A 321 -55.28 -69.64 -96.46
C LEU A 321 -55.22 -68.15 -96.04
N GLY A 322 -54.04 -67.50 -96.07
CA GLY A 322 -53.93 -66.04 -95.91
C GLY A 322 -54.12 -65.50 -94.48
N THR A 323 -53.86 -66.32 -93.46
CA THR A 323 -54.23 -66.03 -92.06
C THR A 323 -53.25 -65.13 -91.30
N ARG A 324 -52.22 -64.57 -91.95
CA ARG A 324 -51.13 -63.86 -91.26
C ARG A 324 -51.06 -62.39 -91.59
N VAL A 325 -50.82 -61.59 -90.55
CA VAL A 325 -50.66 -60.15 -90.61
C VAL A 325 -49.25 -59.80 -90.16
N ASP A 326 -48.53 -59.09 -91.02
CA ASP A 326 -47.26 -58.44 -90.72
C ASP A 326 -47.53 -57.01 -90.26
N ILE A 327 -47.17 -56.71 -89.02
CA ILE A 327 -47.29 -55.41 -88.34
C ILE A 327 -45.89 -54.81 -88.22
N TYR A 328 -45.68 -53.60 -88.74
CA TYR A 328 -44.42 -52.87 -88.60
C TYR A 328 -44.63 -51.57 -87.85
N TYR A 329 -43.67 -51.16 -87.02
CA TYR A 329 -43.68 -49.89 -86.30
C TYR A 329 -42.26 -49.35 -86.07
N ASP A 330 -42.15 -48.06 -85.79
CA ASP A 330 -40.90 -47.42 -85.37
C ASP A 330 -40.97 -47.11 -83.86
N LEU A 331 -39.96 -47.54 -83.11
CA LEU A 331 -39.85 -47.33 -81.66
C LEU A 331 -38.78 -46.30 -81.33
N THR A 332 -39.14 -45.31 -80.53
CA THR A 332 -38.24 -44.24 -80.06
C THR A 332 -38.28 -44.17 -78.54
N ALA A 333 -37.24 -44.68 -77.87
CA ALA A 333 -37.09 -44.69 -76.42
C ALA A 333 -35.60 -44.57 -76.05
N ASN A 334 -35.27 -44.34 -74.77
CA ASN A 334 -33.87 -44.22 -74.31
C ASN A 334 -33.20 -45.58 -74.01
N ALA A 335 -33.99 -46.64 -73.89
CA ALA A 335 -33.59 -48.01 -73.54
C ALA A 335 -34.60 -48.99 -74.17
N PRO A 336 -34.33 -50.32 -74.16
CA PRO A 336 -35.31 -51.32 -74.57
C PRO A 336 -36.55 -51.29 -73.67
N CYS A 337 -37.73 -51.45 -74.26
CA CYS A 337 -39.00 -51.49 -73.52
C CYS A 337 -39.97 -52.55 -74.08
N ASP A 338 -41.02 -52.86 -73.33
CA ASP A 338 -42.05 -53.82 -73.74
C ASP A 338 -43.17 -53.11 -74.50
N VAL A 339 -43.68 -53.78 -75.53
CA VAL A 339 -44.63 -53.23 -76.51
C VAL A 339 -45.92 -54.05 -76.51
N VAL A 340 -47.01 -53.39 -76.13
CA VAL A 340 -48.34 -53.97 -75.98
C VAL A 340 -49.15 -53.78 -77.27
N LEU A 341 -49.84 -54.84 -77.69
CA LEU A 341 -50.78 -54.85 -78.82
C LEU A 341 -52.24 -54.96 -78.34
N SER A 342 -53.09 -54.06 -78.84
CA SER A 342 -54.53 -54.03 -78.55
C SER A 342 -55.33 -53.98 -79.87
N LEU A 343 -56.40 -54.76 -79.99
CA LEU A 343 -57.20 -54.89 -81.21
C LEU A 343 -58.57 -54.23 -81.07
N SER A 344 -58.97 -53.54 -82.13
CA SER A 344 -60.35 -53.14 -82.42
C SER A 344 -60.89 -53.92 -83.60
N LYS A 345 -62.18 -54.26 -83.57
CA LYS A 345 -62.89 -54.94 -84.68
C LYS A 345 -63.78 -54.01 -85.51
N ASP A 346 -63.93 -52.75 -85.10
CA ASP A 346 -64.81 -51.75 -85.72
C ASP A 346 -64.09 -50.42 -86.02
N ASN A 347 -62.82 -50.52 -86.44
CA ASN A 347 -61.93 -49.41 -86.80
C ASN A 347 -61.69 -48.39 -85.65
N GLY A 348 -61.63 -48.88 -84.42
CA GLY A 348 -61.24 -48.14 -83.21
C GLY A 348 -62.41 -47.64 -82.35
N SER A 349 -63.65 -47.98 -82.67
CA SER A 349 -64.84 -47.47 -81.96
C SER A 349 -65.20 -48.29 -80.70
N ASP A 350 -64.76 -49.54 -80.60
CA ASP A 350 -64.86 -50.42 -79.43
C ASP A 350 -63.85 -50.09 -78.32
N GLY A 351 -62.87 -49.21 -78.60
CA GLY A 351 -61.82 -48.81 -77.66
C GLY A 351 -60.61 -49.75 -77.61
N TYR A 352 -60.39 -50.59 -78.63
CA TYR A 352 -59.30 -51.57 -78.71
C TYR A 352 -59.36 -52.66 -77.62
N VAL A 353 -60.56 -53.07 -77.24
CA VAL A 353 -60.82 -54.00 -76.11
C VAL A 353 -60.58 -55.48 -76.44
N HIS A 354 -60.20 -55.83 -77.67
CA HIS A 354 -59.96 -57.21 -78.07
C HIS A 354 -58.48 -57.60 -77.92
N ALA A 355 -58.24 -58.82 -77.43
CA ALA A 355 -56.91 -59.29 -77.08
C ALA A 355 -56.25 -60.07 -78.23
N ILE A 356 -55.15 -59.53 -78.75
CA ILE A 356 -54.21 -60.25 -79.63
C ILE A 356 -53.35 -61.16 -78.74
N ARG A 357 -53.20 -62.45 -79.10
CA ARG A 357 -52.45 -63.42 -78.27
C ARG A 357 -51.52 -64.33 -79.07
N HIS A 358 -51.86 -64.64 -80.32
CA HIS A 358 -51.04 -65.51 -81.18
C HIS A 358 -50.12 -64.71 -82.09
N TYR A 359 -49.19 -63.97 -81.46
CA TYR A 359 -48.18 -63.14 -82.11
C TYR A 359 -46.74 -63.68 -81.91
N SER A 360 -45.80 -63.16 -82.69
CA SER A 360 -44.36 -63.37 -82.52
C SER A 360 -43.57 -62.24 -83.19
N GLY A 361 -42.43 -61.83 -82.60
CA GLY A 361 -41.59 -60.75 -83.14
C GLY A 361 -41.17 -59.77 -82.05
N ASP A 362 -40.93 -58.52 -82.45
CA ASP A 362 -40.51 -57.42 -81.59
C ASP A 362 -41.65 -56.97 -80.67
N ILE A 363 -41.81 -57.61 -79.50
CA ILE A 363 -42.82 -57.28 -78.47
C ILE A 363 -42.24 -57.09 -77.06
N ALA A 364 -41.17 -57.79 -76.67
CA ALA A 364 -40.59 -57.69 -75.34
C ALA A 364 -39.10 -57.33 -75.42
N ASN A 365 -38.66 -56.39 -74.57
CA ASN A 365 -37.32 -55.82 -74.53
C ASN A 365 -36.87 -55.34 -75.93
N VAL A 366 -37.74 -54.57 -76.59
CA VAL A 366 -37.53 -54.09 -77.95
C VAL A 366 -36.58 -52.90 -77.93
N GLU A 367 -35.41 -53.07 -78.53
CA GLU A 367 -34.45 -52.00 -78.78
C GLU A 367 -35.08 -50.84 -79.58
N PRO A 368 -34.78 -49.56 -79.28
CA PRO A 368 -35.17 -48.44 -80.13
C PRO A 368 -34.73 -48.64 -81.59
N GLY A 369 -35.52 -48.18 -82.56
CA GLY A 369 -35.22 -48.33 -83.98
C GLY A 369 -36.45 -48.36 -84.89
N THR A 370 -36.20 -48.24 -86.20
CA THR A 370 -37.24 -48.23 -87.23
C THR A 370 -37.50 -49.63 -87.79
N GLY A 371 -38.75 -49.90 -88.20
CA GLY A 371 -39.16 -51.15 -88.86
C GLY A 371 -39.21 -52.37 -87.93
N ARG A 372 -39.50 -52.18 -86.65
CA ARG A 372 -39.78 -53.26 -85.69
C ARG A 372 -40.97 -54.07 -86.15
N HIS A 373 -40.88 -55.40 -86.10
CA HIS A 373 -41.78 -56.31 -86.83
C HIS A 373 -42.44 -57.33 -85.90
N ILE A 374 -43.77 -57.43 -85.99
CA ILE A 374 -44.58 -58.43 -85.31
C ILE A 374 -45.43 -59.17 -86.35
N VAL A 375 -45.38 -60.50 -86.30
CA VAL A 375 -46.25 -61.39 -87.08
C VAL A 375 -47.39 -61.87 -86.18
N TRP A 376 -48.63 -61.59 -86.57
CA TRP A 376 -49.86 -62.06 -85.92
C TRP A 376 -50.58 -63.09 -86.80
N ASP A 377 -51.00 -64.22 -86.22
CA ASP A 377 -51.82 -65.23 -86.92
C ASP A 377 -53.31 -65.03 -86.57
N ILE A 378 -54.01 -64.27 -87.42
CA ILE A 378 -55.36 -63.76 -87.15
C ILE A 378 -56.38 -64.89 -86.93
N CYS A 379 -56.20 -66.04 -87.59
CA CYS A 379 -57.06 -67.20 -87.44
C CYS A 379 -56.65 -68.13 -86.30
N ALA A 380 -55.53 -67.88 -85.60
CA ALA A 380 -55.24 -68.55 -84.33
C ALA A 380 -55.99 -67.87 -83.16
N ASP A 381 -56.18 -66.54 -83.22
CA ASP A 381 -57.03 -65.80 -82.28
C ASP A 381 -58.52 -65.83 -82.67
N TYR A 382 -58.84 -65.75 -83.97
CA TYR A 382 -60.23 -65.66 -84.50
C TYR A 382 -60.46 -66.62 -85.69
N PRO A 383 -60.51 -67.95 -85.49
CA PRO A 383 -60.52 -68.95 -86.57
C PRO A 383 -61.77 -68.95 -87.47
N GLU A 384 -62.92 -68.47 -87.00
CA GLU A 384 -64.20 -68.55 -87.72
C GLU A 384 -64.84 -67.17 -87.99
N GLU A 385 -64.15 -66.07 -87.67
CA GLU A 385 -64.64 -64.71 -87.89
C GLU A 385 -63.97 -64.04 -89.09
N THR A 386 -64.73 -63.26 -89.87
CA THR A 386 -64.18 -62.30 -90.83
C THR A 386 -64.30 -60.90 -90.23
N ILE A 387 -63.17 -60.26 -89.95
CA ILE A 387 -63.10 -58.92 -89.32
C ILE A 387 -62.53 -57.89 -90.33
N PRO A 388 -63.36 -57.36 -91.26
CA PRO A 388 -62.89 -56.53 -92.37
C PRO A 388 -62.44 -55.12 -91.95
N ASP A 389 -62.99 -54.59 -90.87
CA ASP A 389 -62.74 -53.24 -90.34
C ASP A 389 -61.78 -53.27 -89.13
N ALA A 390 -60.92 -54.29 -89.03
CA ALA A 390 -59.99 -54.44 -87.91
C ALA A 390 -58.90 -53.36 -87.90
N SER A 391 -58.64 -52.76 -86.74
CA SER A 391 -57.53 -51.83 -86.51
C SER A 391 -56.78 -52.15 -85.22
N ILE A 392 -55.51 -51.78 -85.15
CA ILE A 392 -54.64 -52.08 -84.01
C ILE A 392 -54.08 -50.82 -83.37
N LEU A 393 -53.90 -50.87 -82.06
CA LEU A 393 -53.15 -49.90 -81.27
C LEU A 393 -51.89 -50.58 -80.73
N VAL A 394 -50.77 -49.86 -80.81
CA VAL A 394 -49.43 -50.31 -80.39
C VAL A 394 -48.88 -49.27 -79.41
N THR A 395 -48.55 -49.70 -78.20
CA THR A 395 -48.08 -48.82 -77.11
C THR A 395 -46.86 -49.41 -76.43
N ALA A 396 -45.90 -48.58 -76.00
CA ALA A 396 -44.73 -49.01 -75.24
C ALA A 396 -44.80 -48.48 -73.79
N ASP A 397 -44.29 -49.25 -72.83
CA ASP A 397 -44.28 -48.93 -71.39
C ASP A 397 -42.90 -49.23 -70.79
N ASP A 398 -42.48 -48.47 -69.77
CA ASP A 398 -41.10 -48.50 -69.21
C ASP A 398 -41.00 -48.78 -67.69
N GLU A 399 -42.10 -49.16 -67.01
CA GLU A 399 -42.16 -49.67 -65.62
C GLU A 399 -41.14 -49.07 -64.63
N ASN A 400 -41.07 -47.74 -64.57
CA ASN A 400 -40.00 -47.03 -63.88
C ASN A 400 -40.00 -47.24 -62.33
N ILE A 401 -38.92 -47.84 -61.80
CA ILE A 401 -38.73 -48.11 -60.37
C ILE A 401 -37.99 -46.95 -59.68
N VAL A 402 -38.66 -46.32 -58.72
CA VAL A 402 -38.11 -45.22 -57.90
C VAL A 402 -37.73 -45.64 -56.48
N HIS A 403 -36.71 -44.98 -55.93
CA HIS A 403 -36.22 -45.10 -54.55
C HIS A 403 -36.26 -43.75 -53.83
N THR A 404 -36.22 -43.77 -52.50
CA THR A 404 -36.27 -42.55 -51.67
C THR A 404 -35.07 -42.47 -50.74
N LEU A 405 -34.34 -41.36 -50.80
CA LEU A 405 -33.35 -40.97 -49.80
C LEU A 405 -34.01 -40.03 -48.79
N GLN A 406 -33.82 -40.26 -47.49
CA GLN A 406 -34.31 -39.38 -46.44
C GLN A 406 -33.19 -39.04 -45.44
N TYR A 407 -32.89 -37.75 -45.31
CA TYR A 407 -31.88 -37.19 -44.44
C TYR A 407 -32.54 -36.41 -43.31
N ALA A 408 -32.33 -36.86 -42.07
CA ALA A 408 -32.79 -36.18 -40.87
C ALA A 408 -31.61 -35.55 -40.10
N ALA A 409 -31.88 -34.46 -39.39
CA ALA A 409 -31.05 -34.04 -38.28
C ALA A 409 -31.57 -34.69 -36.98
N GLY A 410 -30.67 -35.08 -36.09
CA GLY A 410 -30.97 -35.27 -34.68
C GLY A 410 -31.11 -33.93 -33.97
N GLU A 411 -31.24 -33.96 -32.65
CA GLU A 411 -31.28 -32.75 -31.83
C GLU A 411 -29.94 -31.97 -31.92
N HIS A 412 -30.02 -30.64 -31.80
CA HIS A 412 -28.89 -29.70 -31.81
C HIS A 412 -28.12 -29.55 -33.13
N GLY A 413 -28.85 -29.66 -34.24
CA GLY A 413 -28.39 -29.24 -35.56
C GLY A 413 -29.46 -29.38 -36.63
N TYR A 414 -29.10 -29.10 -37.88
CA TYR A 414 -30.01 -29.06 -39.03
C TYR A 414 -29.32 -29.56 -40.31
N ILE A 415 -30.12 -29.89 -41.33
CA ILE A 415 -29.61 -30.30 -42.64
C ILE A 415 -29.77 -29.15 -43.63
N ILE A 416 -28.67 -28.81 -44.30
CA ILE A 416 -28.61 -27.88 -45.44
C ILE A 416 -28.67 -28.72 -46.72
N GLY A 417 -29.75 -28.60 -47.49
CA GLY A 417 -30.00 -29.33 -48.73
C GLY A 417 -31.36 -30.02 -48.74
N THR A 418 -31.67 -30.76 -49.82
CA THR A 418 -32.95 -31.43 -50.01
C THR A 418 -33.04 -32.69 -49.14
N THR A 419 -33.85 -32.64 -48.08
CA THR A 419 -33.92 -33.68 -47.03
C THR A 419 -34.71 -34.93 -47.39
N VAL A 420 -35.57 -34.89 -48.43
CA VAL A 420 -36.22 -36.07 -49.00
C VAL A 420 -36.09 -35.99 -50.51
N GLN A 421 -35.46 -37.00 -51.10
CA GLN A 421 -35.16 -37.06 -52.54
C GLN A 421 -35.75 -38.36 -53.10
N THR A 422 -36.50 -38.27 -54.20
CA THR A 422 -37.04 -39.43 -54.92
C THR A 422 -36.33 -39.52 -56.27
N LEU A 423 -35.73 -40.67 -56.55
CA LEU A 423 -34.77 -40.90 -57.63
C LEU A 423 -35.13 -42.18 -58.38
N ASN A 424 -34.84 -42.26 -59.67
CA ASN A 424 -34.96 -43.50 -60.43
C ASN A 424 -33.82 -44.47 -60.07
N HIS A 425 -34.01 -45.77 -60.27
CA HIS A 425 -33.03 -46.78 -59.91
C HIS A 425 -31.66 -46.57 -60.60
N GLY A 426 -30.63 -46.28 -59.79
CA GLY A 426 -29.25 -46.04 -60.25
C GLY A 426 -28.87 -44.56 -60.41
N GLU A 427 -29.75 -43.61 -60.14
CA GLU A 427 -29.43 -42.17 -60.14
C GLU A 427 -28.64 -41.74 -58.88
N ASP A 428 -28.03 -40.56 -58.94
CA ASP A 428 -27.31 -39.93 -57.82
C ASP A 428 -28.20 -38.93 -57.08
N GLY A 429 -28.14 -38.92 -55.75
CA GLY A 429 -28.80 -37.90 -54.93
C GLY A 429 -28.09 -36.53 -54.98
N GLU A 430 -28.80 -35.49 -54.56
CA GLU A 430 -28.23 -34.17 -54.30
C GLU A 430 -27.43 -34.17 -52.99
N THR A 431 -26.29 -33.47 -52.97
CA THR A 431 -25.45 -33.31 -51.77
C THR A 431 -26.23 -32.60 -50.65
N VAL A 432 -26.19 -33.16 -49.44
CA VAL A 432 -26.69 -32.51 -48.22
C VAL A 432 -25.55 -32.32 -47.21
N THR A 433 -25.67 -31.33 -46.34
CA THR A 433 -24.67 -31.06 -45.28
C THR A 433 -25.34 -30.87 -43.92
N ALA A 434 -24.93 -31.68 -42.96
CA ALA A 434 -25.30 -31.53 -41.55
C ALA A 434 -24.53 -30.37 -40.92
N ALA A 435 -25.26 -29.37 -40.41
CA ALA A 435 -24.72 -28.22 -39.70
C ALA A 435 -25.14 -28.28 -38.22
N PRO A 436 -24.21 -28.16 -37.27
CA PRO A 436 -24.55 -28.10 -35.84
C PRO A 436 -25.19 -26.76 -35.48
N ASP A 437 -25.95 -26.74 -34.39
CA ASP A 437 -26.33 -25.50 -33.70
C ASP A 437 -25.13 -24.89 -32.95
N GLU A 438 -25.26 -23.64 -32.51
CA GLU A 438 -24.21 -22.94 -31.76
C GLU A 438 -23.85 -23.70 -30.47
N GLY A 439 -22.55 -23.94 -30.27
CA GLY A 439 -22.04 -24.73 -29.15
C GLY A 439 -22.00 -26.25 -29.36
N TYR A 440 -22.38 -26.76 -30.53
CA TYR A 440 -22.35 -28.18 -30.87
C TYR A 440 -21.38 -28.47 -32.03
N HIS A 441 -21.07 -29.75 -32.26
CA HIS A 441 -20.37 -30.25 -33.44
C HIS A 441 -21.08 -31.47 -34.02
N PHE A 442 -20.93 -31.67 -35.33
CA PHE A 442 -21.35 -32.89 -36.01
C PHE A 442 -20.44 -34.06 -35.65
N VAL A 443 -21.03 -35.21 -35.31
CA VAL A 443 -20.33 -36.43 -34.90
C VAL A 443 -20.27 -37.43 -36.05
N ALA A 444 -21.43 -37.90 -36.51
CA ALA A 444 -21.57 -38.87 -37.59
C ALA A 444 -23.03 -38.94 -38.07
N TRP A 445 -23.24 -39.44 -39.29
CA TRP A 445 -24.52 -39.96 -39.73
C TRP A 445 -24.75 -41.37 -39.14
N SER A 446 -26.01 -41.80 -39.06
CA SER A 446 -26.43 -43.07 -38.44
C SER A 446 -25.93 -44.35 -39.14
N ASP A 447 -25.38 -44.22 -40.34
CA ASP A 447 -24.68 -45.28 -41.09
C ASP A 447 -23.16 -45.32 -40.83
N GLY A 448 -22.64 -44.38 -40.02
CA GLY A 448 -21.24 -44.26 -39.66
C GLY A 448 -20.43 -43.28 -40.50
N VAL A 449 -21.03 -42.54 -41.44
CA VAL A 449 -20.32 -41.52 -42.23
C VAL A 449 -19.96 -40.32 -41.33
N THR A 450 -18.66 -40.06 -41.14
CA THR A 450 -18.15 -38.99 -40.26
C THR A 450 -17.87 -37.68 -41.00
N THR A 451 -18.30 -37.52 -42.25
CA THR A 451 -18.28 -36.22 -42.96
C THR A 451 -19.64 -35.53 -42.84
N PRO A 452 -19.71 -34.25 -42.42
CA PRO A 452 -20.98 -33.54 -42.29
C PRO A 452 -21.67 -33.36 -43.65
N SER A 453 -20.89 -33.13 -44.71
CA SER A 453 -21.36 -33.17 -46.09
C SER A 453 -21.37 -34.62 -46.61
N ARG A 454 -22.45 -35.02 -47.27
CA ARG A 454 -22.62 -36.33 -47.92
C ARG A 454 -23.40 -36.21 -49.23
N GLN A 455 -23.16 -37.16 -50.12
CA GLN A 455 -23.95 -37.41 -51.31
C GLN A 455 -24.01 -38.92 -51.51
N ASP A 456 -25.18 -39.45 -51.81
CA ASP A 456 -25.42 -40.89 -51.99
C ASP A 456 -25.65 -41.16 -53.48
N SER A 457 -24.63 -41.70 -54.14
CA SER A 457 -24.56 -41.96 -55.58
C SER A 457 -24.97 -43.40 -55.95
N GLY A 458 -25.50 -43.59 -57.16
CA GLY A 458 -25.84 -44.91 -57.71
C GLY A 458 -26.94 -45.63 -56.92
N VAL A 459 -28.04 -44.95 -56.64
CA VAL A 459 -29.07 -45.38 -55.67
C VAL A 459 -29.88 -46.58 -56.18
N THR A 460 -29.48 -47.79 -55.76
CA THR A 460 -30.19 -49.04 -56.08
C THR A 460 -31.27 -49.42 -55.06
N GLY A 461 -31.50 -48.60 -54.02
CA GLY A 461 -32.43 -48.88 -52.93
C GLY A 461 -32.64 -47.67 -52.01
N SER A 462 -33.83 -47.54 -51.41
CA SER A 462 -34.16 -46.45 -50.49
C SER A 462 -33.28 -46.44 -49.23
N LEU A 463 -32.94 -45.25 -48.74
CA LEU A 463 -32.05 -44.99 -47.61
C LEU A 463 -32.70 -44.02 -46.62
N THR A 464 -32.45 -44.20 -45.32
CA THR A 464 -32.84 -43.22 -44.29
C THR A 464 -31.71 -43.09 -43.28
N VAL A 465 -31.22 -41.86 -43.10
CA VAL A 465 -30.02 -41.55 -42.32
C VAL A 465 -30.21 -40.30 -41.48
N THR A 466 -29.67 -40.32 -40.26
CA THR A 466 -29.80 -39.22 -39.29
C THR A 466 -28.42 -38.69 -38.89
N ALA A 467 -28.20 -37.38 -39.05
CA ALA A 467 -27.02 -36.69 -38.55
C ALA A 467 -27.08 -36.56 -37.02
N SER A 468 -26.01 -36.98 -36.34
CA SER A 468 -25.88 -36.87 -34.88
C SER A 468 -24.94 -35.72 -34.52
N PHE A 469 -25.33 -34.93 -33.53
CA PHE A 469 -24.55 -33.82 -33.00
C PHE A 469 -24.22 -34.05 -31.51
N ALA A 470 -23.15 -33.46 -31.03
CA ALA A 470 -22.76 -33.48 -29.62
C ALA A 470 -22.33 -32.08 -29.18
N ILE A 471 -22.58 -31.76 -27.91
CA ILE A 471 -22.17 -30.48 -27.34
C ILE A 471 -20.64 -30.38 -27.30
N ASN A 472 -20.11 -29.20 -27.57
CA ASN A 472 -18.68 -28.93 -27.41
C ASN A 472 -18.34 -28.96 -25.91
N ILE A 473 -17.15 -29.42 -25.58
CA ILE A 473 -16.64 -29.47 -24.21
C ILE A 473 -15.33 -28.70 -24.11
N TYR A 474 -15.14 -27.99 -22.99
CA TYR A 474 -13.98 -27.14 -22.74
C TYR A 474 -13.29 -27.51 -21.44
N THR A 475 -11.96 -27.42 -21.45
CA THR A 475 -11.06 -27.81 -20.37
C THR A 475 -10.52 -26.57 -19.66
N ILE A 476 -10.45 -26.62 -18.33
CA ILE A 476 -9.82 -25.58 -17.52
C ILE A 476 -8.51 -26.11 -16.95
N THR A 477 -7.40 -25.48 -17.34
CA THR A 477 -6.05 -25.82 -16.86
C THR A 477 -5.66 -24.87 -15.72
N CYS A 478 -5.56 -25.38 -14.50
CA CYS A 478 -5.01 -24.63 -13.38
C CYS A 478 -3.49 -24.79 -13.30
N ILE A 479 -2.77 -23.67 -13.17
CA ILE A 479 -1.33 -23.58 -12.97
C ILE A 479 -1.08 -22.93 -11.60
N SER A 480 -0.06 -23.41 -10.88
CA SER A 480 0.32 -22.88 -9.57
C SER A 480 1.83 -22.71 -9.47
N GLU A 481 2.27 -21.47 -9.22
CA GLU A 481 3.66 -21.12 -8.94
C GLU A 481 3.80 -20.78 -7.44
N GLY A 482 4.89 -21.22 -6.80
CA GLY A 482 5.02 -21.15 -5.34
C GLY A 482 4.31 -22.32 -4.62
N SER A 483 3.81 -22.11 -3.40
CA SER A 483 3.19 -23.16 -2.58
C SER A 483 1.71 -22.89 -2.28
N GLY A 484 0.84 -23.66 -2.94
CA GLY A 484 -0.60 -23.62 -2.76
C GLY A 484 -1.32 -24.55 -3.73
N ILE A 485 -2.65 -24.37 -3.85
CA ILE A 485 -3.55 -25.16 -4.68
C ILE A 485 -4.37 -24.19 -5.55
N CYS A 486 -4.43 -24.44 -6.85
CA CYS A 486 -5.47 -23.94 -7.75
C CYS A 486 -6.13 -25.14 -8.43
N ALA A 487 -7.46 -25.24 -8.39
CA ALA A 487 -8.22 -26.35 -8.97
C ALA A 487 -9.59 -25.89 -9.48
N ALA A 488 -10.03 -26.44 -10.62
CA ALA A 488 -11.35 -26.22 -11.19
C ALA A 488 -12.26 -27.43 -10.91
N ASP A 489 -13.49 -27.17 -10.45
CA ASP A 489 -14.53 -28.20 -10.30
C ASP A 489 -15.86 -27.73 -10.96
N PRO A 490 -16.33 -28.41 -12.02
CA PRO A 490 -15.64 -29.46 -12.77
C PRO A 490 -14.57 -28.91 -13.73
N ALA A 491 -13.41 -29.56 -13.81
CA ALA A 491 -12.31 -29.13 -14.70
C ALA A 491 -12.60 -29.30 -16.21
N VAL A 492 -13.71 -29.93 -16.58
CA VAL A 492 -14.24 -30.00 -17.94
C VAL A 492 -15.74 -29.70 -17.89
N VAL A 493 -16.20 -28.77 -18.71
CA VAL A 493 -17.58 -28.29 -18.80
C VAL A 493 -18.10 -28.40 -20.24
N ASN A 494 -19.43 -28.36 -20.43
CA ASN A 494 -20.01 -28.21 -21.77
C ASN A 494 -20.00 -26.75 -22.21
N HIS A 495 -20.21 -26.48 -23.50
CA HIS A 495 -20.37 -25.14 -24.04
C HIS A 495 -21.54 -24.41 -23.36
N GLY A 496 -21.25 -23.25 -22.76
CA GLY A 496 -22.24 -22.45 -22.02
C GLY A 496 -22.38 -22.79 -20.53
N ASP A 497 -21.73 -23.86 -20.04
CA ASP A 497 -21.62 -24.15 -18.60
C ASP A 497 -20.45 -23.37 -17.98
N ALA A 498 -20.48 -23.24 -16.65
CA ALA A 498 -19.46 -22.57 -15.84
C ALA A 498 -18.83 -23.54 -14.81
N SER A 499 -17.65 -23.19 -14.29
CA SER A 499 -16.91 -23.98 -13.29
C SER A 499 -16.49 -23.12 -12.11
N THR A 500 -16.33 -23.74 -10.93
CA THR A 500 -15.79 -23.05 -9.74
C THR A 500 -14.28 -23.29 -9.62
N ILE A 501 -13.52 -22.21 -9.60
CA ILE A 501 -12.07 -22.19 -9.39
C ILE A 501 -11.80 -22.00 -7.89
N THR A 502 -11.29 -23.04 -7.25
CA THR A 502 -10.88 -23.04 -5.84
C THR A 502 -9.38 -22.79 -5.74
N ILE A 503 -9.01 -21.74 -5.02
CA ILE A 503 -7.63 -21.31 -4.77
C ILE A 503 -7.38 -21.26 -3.26
N SER A 504 -6.31 -21.91 -2.81
CA SER A 504 -5.94 -21.99 -1.38
C SER A 504 -4.42 -22.02 -1.22
N PRO A 505 -3.80 -21.05 -0.52
CA PRO A 505 -2.36 -21.04 -0.29
C PRO A 505 -1.93 -22.09 0.74
N ALA A 506 -0.66 -22.51 0.69
CA ALA A 506 -0.07 -23.34 1.74
C ALA A 506 0.16 -22.55 3.04
N ALA A 507 0.34 -23.24 4.16
CA ALA A 507 0.62 -22.59 5.44
C ALA A 507 1.91 -21.74 5.38
N GLY A 508 1.81 -20.45 5.73
CA GLY A 508 2.90 -19.47 5.62
C GLY A 508 3.02 -18.78 4.25
N TRP A 509 2.11 -19.07 3.31
CA TRP A 509 2.04 -18.45 1.99
C TRP A 509 0.73 -17.67 1.82
N TYR A 510 0.69 -16.74 0.88
CA TYR A 510 -0.48 -15.96 0.48
C TYR A 510 -0.69 -16.03 -1.05
N ILE A 511 -1.88 -15.65 -1.52
CA ILE A 511 -2.18 -15.53 -2.96
C ILE A 511 -1.58 -14.22 -3.45
N ASP A 512 -0.55 -14.29 -4.28
CA ASP A 512 0.16 -13.12 -4.80
C ASP A 512 -0.51 -12.57 -6.07
N SER A 513 -0.95 -13.46 -6.96
CA SER A 513 -1.72 -13.08 -8.15
C SER A 513 -2.56 -14.26 -8.68
N VAL A 514 -3.69 -13.94 -9.32
CA VAL A 514 -4.52 -14.90 -10.07
C VAL A 514 -4.87 -14.28 -11.42
N MET A 515 -4.65 -15.01 -12.51
CA MET A 515 -4.89 -14.57 -13.88
C MET A 515 -5.64 -15.65 -14.67
N ASP A 516 -6.87 -15.36 -15.09
CA ASP A 516 -7.65 -16.13 -16.06
C ASP A 516 -7.29 -15.68 -17.49
N SER A 517 -7.13 -16.63 -18.42
CA SER A 517 -6.77 -16.34 -19.81
C SER A 517 -7.83 -15.53 -20.58
N GLU A 518 -9.10 -15.65 -20.21
CA GLU A 518 -10.24 -14.98 -20.86
C GLU A 518 -10.80 -13.84 -20.01
N GLU A 519 -10.82 -13.99 -18.67
CA GLU A 519 -11.40 -13.02 -17.74
C GLU A 519 -10.39 -12.12 -17.01
N GLY A 520 -9.09 -12.30 -17.23
CA GLY A 520 -8.05 -11.47 -16.63
C GLY A 520 -7.85 -11.67 -15.12
N VAL A 521 -7.44 -10.60 -14.43
CA VAL A 521 -7.00 -10.65 -13.02
C VAL A 521 -8.16 -10.95 -12.08
N LYS A 522 -7.94 -11.85 -11.11
CA LYS A 522 -8.89 -12.22 -10.04
C LYS A 522 -8.27 -12.03 -8.66
N SER A 523 -9.12 -11.83 -7.65
CA SER A 523 -8.72 -11.60 -6.25
C SER A 523 -8.64 -12.86 -5.38
N GLY A 524 -8.88 -14.05 -5.94
CA GLY A 524 -8.92 -15.31 -5.20
C GLY A 524 -9.78 -16.36 -5.91
N SER A 525 -10.45 -17.23 -5.14
CA SER A 525 -11.41 -18.21 -5.67
C SER A 525 -12.61 -17.51 -6.32
N TYR A 526 -13.10 -18.04 -7.46
CA TYR A 526 -14.21 -17.46 -8.23
C TYR A 526 -14.94 -18.54 -9.05
N THR A 527 -16.14 -18.23 -9.53
CA THR A 527 -16.81 -19.04 -10.56
C THR A 527 -16.62 -18.33 -11.91
N THR A 528 -16.29 -19.09 -12.95
CA THR A 528 -16.09 -18.54 -14.30
C THR A 528 -17.41 -18.02 -14.88
N THR A 529 -17.32 -17.09 -15.84
CA THR A 529 -18.39 -16.94 -16.85
C THR A 529 -18.52 -18.23 -17.68
N PRO A 530 -19.66 -18.44 -18.37
CA PRO A 530 -19.85 -19.56 -19.31
C PRO A 530 -18.69 -19.78 -20.27
N LEU A 531 -18.25 -21.04 -20.46
CA LEU A 531 -17.13 -21.35 -21.35
C LEU A 531 -17.57 -21.55 -22.81
N THR A 532 -16.84 -20.89 -23.70
CA THR A 532 -16.91 -20.99 -25.17
C THR A 532 -15.54 -21.36 -25.80
N ALA A 533 -14.52 -21.52 -24.96
CA ALA A 533 -13.14 -21.91 -25.31
C ALA A 533 -12.48 -22.61 -24.11
N ASP A 534 -11.39 -23.35 -24.35
CA ASP A 534 -10.51 -23.86 -23.30
C ASP A 534 -9.87 -22.70 -22.53
N ARG A 535 -9.65 -22.85 -21.22
CA ARG A 535 -9.06 -21.80 -20.36
C ARG A 535 -7.81 -22.24 -19.63
N THR A 536 -6.97 -21.25 -19.30
CA THR A 536 -5.87 -21.41 -18.34
C THR A 536 -6.03 -20.40 -17.21
N VAL A 537 -5.93 -20.88 -15.96
CA VAL A 537 -5.90 -20.03 -14.77
C VAL A 537 -4.53 -20.19 -14.12
N THR A 538 -3.74 -19.11 -14.08
CA THR A 538 -2.42 -19.10 -13.44
C THR A 538 -2.53 -18.43 -12.08
N THR A 539 -2.03 -19.11 -11.04
CA THR A 539 -1.99 -18.58 -9.67
C THR A 539 -0.56 -18.54 -9.16
N THR A 540 -0.13 -17.40 -8.65
CA THR A 540 1.16 -17.22 -7.97
C THR A 540 0.94 -17.17 -6.47
N PHE A 541 1.78 -17.87 -5.72
CA PHE A 541 1.82 -17.81 -4.26
C PHE A 541 3.20 -17.30 -3.81
N ALA A 542 3.22 -16.46 -2.79
CA ALA A 542 4.45 -15.97 -2.16
C ALA A 542 4.44 -16.16 -0.63
N THR A 543 5.61 -16.11 0.01
CA THR A 543 5.75 -16.26 1.46
C THR A 543 5.28 -15.00 2.19
N GLY A 544 4.45 -15.14 3.21
CA GLY A 544 3.96 -14.01 4.01
C GLY A 544 5.06 -13.23 4.73
N LEU A 545 4.74 -12.00 5.16
CA LEU A 545 5.69 -11.14 5.85
C LEU A 545 6.10 -11.69 7.22
N VAL A 546 7.41 -11.90 7.39
CA VAL A 546 8.01 -12.30 8.67
C VAL A 546 9.21 -11.41 8.94
N ILE A 547 9.25 -10.79 10.12
CA ILE A 547 10.45 -10.15 10.65
C ILE A 547 11.34 -11.26 11.22
N SER A 548 12.50 -11.49 10.60
CA SER A 548 13.44 -12.53 11.00
C SER A 548 14.42 -12.07 12.08
N THR A 549 14.70 -10.77 12.14
CA THR A 549 15.51 -10.11 13.17
C THR A 549 15.01 -8.69 13.39
N PHE A 550 15.03 -8.23 14.64
CA PHE A 550 14.77 -6.84 15.02
C PHE A 550 15.66 -6.48 16.23
N SER A 551 16.28 -5.31 16.22
CA SER A 551 17.10 -4.81 17.33
C SER A 551 17.29 -3.29 17.25
N ILE A 552 17.38 -2.61 18.39
CA ILE A 552 17.69 -1.19 18.49
C ILE A 552 19.21 -1.01 18.53
N ASN A 553 19.77 -0.08 17.72
CA ASN A 553 21.22 0.18 17.65
C ASN A 553 22.07 -1.11 17.47
N ALA A 554 21.64 -1.99 16.56
CA ALA A 554 22.21 -3.33 16.35
C ALA A 554 22.29 -4.23 17.61
N GLY A 555 21.43 -4.02 18.60
CA GLY A 555 21.35 -4.81 19.83
C GLY A 555 22.24 -4.29 20.96
N ALA A 556 22.36 -2.97 21.11
CA ALA A 556 23.12 -2.35 22.20
C ALA A 556 22.28 -2.30 23.50
N ASP A 557 22.85 -2.70 24.64
CA ASP A 557 22.15 -2.71 25.93
C ASP A 557 21.70 -1.30 26.38
N ALA A 558 22.41 -0.26 25.97
CA ALA A 558 22.16 1.12 26.38
C ALA A 558 22.52 2.16 25.28
N THR A 559 21.90 3.34 25.36
CA THR A 559 22.19 4.49 24.50
C THR A 559 22.17 5.80 25.31
N GLY A 560 23.09 6.71 25.01
CA GLY A 560 23.02 8.10 25.47
C GLY A 560 22.26 9.02 24.51
N ASP A 561 21.86 8.53 23.35
CA ASP A 561 21.16 9.27 22.30
C ASP A 561 19.70 8.83 22.15
N ILE A 562 18.81 9.82 22.04
CA ILE A 562 17.38 9.61 21.79
C ILE A 562 17.08 9.18 20.35
N LEU A 563 17.96 9.50 19.39
CA LEU A 563 17.83 9.08 18.00
C LEU A 563 18.59 7.76 17.82
N VAL A 564 17.85 6.69 17.51
CA VAL A 564 18.35 5.31 17.42
C VAL A 564 18.06 4.69 16.05
N THR A 565 18.78 3.64 15.67
CA THR A 565 18.45 2.80 14.50
C THR A 565 17.57 1.63 14.90
N LEU A 566 16.64 1.25 14.01
CA LEU A 566 15.77 0.09 14.15
C LEU A 566 16.18 -1.01 13.16
N ASP A 567 17.34 -1.61 13.43
CA ASP A 567 17.97 -2.62 12.58
C ASP A 567 17.08 -3.87 12.46
N ASN A 568 16.59 -4.13 11.25
CA ASN A 568 15.59 -5.16 11.00
C ASN A 568 15.88 -6.00 9.74
N GLY A 569 15.46 -7.26 9.79
CA GLY A 569 15.51 -8.20 8.68
C GLY A 569 14.13 -8.78 8.43
N CYS A 570 13.71 -8.88 7.16
CA CYS A 570 12.38 -9.33 6.80
C CYS A 570 12.37 -10.22 5.54
N THR A 571 11.51 -11.25 5.54
CA THR A 571 11.15 -12.04 4.35
C THR A 571 9.76 -11.66 3.86
N GLY A 572 9.54 -11.74 2.54
CA GLY A 572 8.24 -11.45 1.91
C GLY A 572 8.11 -10.07 1.27
N THR A 573 9.21 -9.29 1.17
CA THR A 573 9.26 -7.97 0.51
C THR A 573 8.27 -6.95 1.11
N PRO A 574 8.59 -6.35 2.27
CA PRO A 574 7.81 -5.27 2.85
C PRO A 574 7.86 -3.99 1.99
N PHE A 575 6.77 -3.23 1.98
CA PHE A 575 6.66 -1.92 1.34
C PHE A 575 6.77 -0.78 2.35
N GLU A 576 6.25 -1.00 3.56
CA GLU A 576 6.21 -0.01 4.65
C GLU A 576 6.51 -0.66 6.01
N TYR A 577 6.91 0.16 6.99
CA TYR A 577 7.05 -0.20 8.40
C TYR A 577 6.22 0.71 9.30
N LEU A 578 5.93 0.23 10.51
CA LEU A 578 5.34 0.99 11.60
C LEU A 578 6.19 0.78 12.85
N ALA A 579 6.54 1.87 13.55
CA ALA A 579 7.38 1.84 14.75
C ALA A 579 6.78 2.72 15.85
N SER A 580 6.81 2.28 17.11
CA SER A 580 6.24 3.03 18.24
C SER A 580 6.83 2.60 19.58
N GLU A 581 6.79 3.47 20.59
CA GLU A 581 6.98 3.06 21.99
C GLU A 581 5.67 2.51 22.62
N SER A 582 4.54 2.54 21.90
CA SER A 582 3.29 1.88 22.30
C SER A 582 3.09 0.55 21.59
N GLU A 583 2.74 -0.51 22.33
CA GLU A 583 2.40 -1.84 21.78
C GLU A 583 1.21 -1.79 20.80
N THR A 584 0.30 -0.83 21.00
CA THR A 584 -0.85 -0.55 20.13
C THR A 584 -0.52 0.31 18.91
N PHE A 585 0.71 0.82 18.79
CA PHE A 585 1.12 1.82 17.78
C PHE A 585 0.25 3.08 17.72
N THR A 586 -0.41 3.44 18.84
CA THR A 586 -1.28 4.62 18.93
C THR A 586 -0.50 5.91 18.64
N GLY A 587 -0.94 6.67 17.64
CA GLY A 587 -0.27 7.90 17.20
C GLY A 587 0.96 7.68 16.31
N SER A 588 1.15 6.48 15.76
CA SER A 588 2.23 6.16 14.81
C SER A 588 1.66 5.91 13.42
N GLU A 589 2.37 6.38 12.39
CA GLU A 589 1.96 6.30 10.98
C GLU A 589 2.89 5.38 10.18
N TRP A 590 2.35 4.72 9.16
CA TRP A 590 3.12 3.85 8.27
C TRP A 590 4.10 4.66 7.43
N GLN A 591 5.36 4.21 7.40
CA GLN A 591 6.48 4.87 6.73
C GLN A 591 7.08 3.95 5.66
N PRO A 592 7.67 4.47 4.56
CA PRO A 592 8.32 3.65 3.54
C PRO A 592 9.38 2.71 4.11
N TYR A 593 9.41 1.46 3.67
CA TYR A 593 10.27 0.43 4.28
C TYR A 593 11.76 0.75 4.19
N ALA A 594 12.45 0.58 5.31
CA ALA A 594 13.91 0.60 5.40
C ALA A 594 14.42 -0.55 6.30
N PRO A 595 15.63 -1.09 6.05
CA PRO A 595 16.23 -2.14 6.88
C PRO A 595 16.85 -1.60 8.19
N SER A 596 16.97 -0.27 8.32
CA SER A 596 17.48 0.40 9.52
C SER A 596 16.99 1.87 9.53
N PRO A 597 15.67 2.11 9.69
CA PRO A 597 15.15 3.48 9.82
C PRO A 597 15.60 4.09 11.15
N ALA A 598 15.71 5.42 11.17
CA ALA A 598 15.93 6.16 12.40
C ALA A 598 14.62 6.35 13.17
N PHE A 599 14.69 6.31 14.50
CA PHE A 599 13.55 6.48 15.40
C PHE A 599 13.93 7.34 16.61
N SER A 600 13.02 8.19 17.07
CA SER A 600 13.23 9.11 18.20
C SER A 600 12.52 8.59 19.45
N LEU A 601 13.29 8.12 20.43
CA LEU A 601 12.82 7.72 21.75
C LEU A 601 12.30 8.91 22.56
N SER A 602 11.30 8.68 23.40
CA SER A 602 10.81 9.70 24.33
C SER A 602 11.88 10.14 25.34
N PRO A 603 11.97 11.44 25.69
CA PRO A 603 13.05 11.96 26.53
C PRO A 603 12.99 11.44 27.98
N GLY A 604 14.15 11.25 28.60
CA GLY A 604 14.29 10.80 29.98
C GLY A 604 15.47 9.88 30.21
N VAL A 605 15.27 8.87 31.07
CA VAL A 605 16.19 7.72 31.29
C VAL A 605 15.41 6.43 31.55
N GLY A 606 16.07 5.28 31.50
CA GLY A 606 15.48 3.96 31.74
C GLY A 606 15.16 3.19 30.46
N PRO A 607 14.68 1.95 30.56
CA PRO A 607 14.37 1.10 29.41
C PRO A 607 13.30 1.71 28.52
N ARG A 608 13.53 1.65 27.20
CA ARG A 608 12.64 2.08 26.13
C ARG A 608 12.37 0.88 25.24
N THR A 609 11.13 0.40 25.22
CA THR A 609 10.69 -0.66 24.31
C THR A 609 10.22 -0.02 23.01
N VAL A 610 10.79 -0.42 21.87
CA VAL A 610 10.24 -0.06 20.56
C VAL A 610 9.57 -1.29 19.97
N TYR A 611 8.30 -1.15 19.61
CA TYR A 611 7.51 -2.11 18.85
C TYR A 611 7.62 -1.78 17.37
N PHE A 612 7.67 -2.82 16.53
CA PHE A 612 7.89 -2.70 15.09
C PHE A 612 7.10 -3.76 14.32
N LYS A 613 6.42 -3.36 13.24
CA LYS A 613 5.81 -4.28 12.27
C LYS A 613 5.98 -3.74 10.85
N VAL A 614 5.84 -4.61 9.86
CA VAL A 614 5.94 -4.25 8.43
C VAL A 614 4.68 -4.66 7.67
N ARG A 615 4.40 -4.03 6.53
CA ARG A 615 3.27 -4.41 5.65
C ARG A 615 3.63 -4.36 4.17
N ASN A 616 2.83 -5.06 3.37
CA ASN A 616 2.81 -5.02 1.91
C ASN A 616 1.41 -5.44 1.40
N GLY A 617 1.28 -5.75 0.11
CA GLY A 617 0.01 -6.22 -0.48
C GLY A 617 -0.58 -7.51 0.11
N SER A 618 0.17 -8.27 0.91
CA SER A 618 -0.31 -9.48 1.61
C SER A 618 -0.95 -9.21 2.99
N GLY A 619 -0.78 -8.00 3.52
CA GLY A 619 -1.17 -7.63 4.89
C GLY A 619 0.03 -7.21 5.74
N GLU A 620 -0.08 -7.41 7.06
CA GLU A 620 0.91 -7.03 8.05
C GLU A 620 1.69 -8.23 8.62
N SER A 621 2.93 -8.00 9.06
CA SER A 621 3.67 -8.96 9.87
C SER A 621 3.14 -9.05 11.30
N ALA A 622 3.53 -10.12 12.01
CA ALA A 622 3.53 -10.09 13.47
C ALA A 622 4.37 -8.92 14.01
N VAL A 623 4.06 -8.44 15.21
CA VAL A 623 4.82 -7.41 15.91
C VAL A 623 6.12 -8.00 16.46
N ALA A 624 7.24 -7.38 16.11
CA ALA A 624 8.52 -7.53 16.81
C ALA A 624 8.68 -6.41 17.84
N SER A 625 9.54 -6.60 18.84
CA SER A 625 9.98 -5.52 19.73
C SER A 625 11.36 -5.81 20.29
N ASP A 626 12.04 -4.75 20.74
CA ASP A 626 13.33 -4.80 21.43
C ASP A 626 13.40 -3.65 22.45
N VAL A 627 14.35 -3.72 23.39
CA VAL A 627 14.44 -2.81 24.55
C VAL A 627 15.87 -2.30 24.73
N ILE A 628 16.05 -0.97 24.70
CA ILE A 628 17.33 -0.32 24.99
C ILE A 628 17.23 0.52 26.26
N PHE A 629 18.29 0.58 27.08
CA PHE A 629 18.33 1.47 28.24
C PHE A 629 18.77 2.88 27.81
N LEU A 630 17.88 3.87 27.89
CA LEU A 630 18.25 5.27 27.69
C LEU A 630 18.99 5.78 28.93
N GLU A 631 20.29 6.06 28.80
CA GLU A 631 21.13 6.64 29.86
C GLU A 631 21.38 8.14 29.63
N PRO A 632 21.81 8.91 30.66
CA PRO A 632 22.27 10.28 30.45
C PRO A 632 23.42 10.29 29.45
N LYS A 633 23.41 11.17 28.44
CA LYS A 633 24.46 11.23 27.42
C LYS A 633 25.84 11.48 28.05
N MET A 634 26.65 10.44 28.18
CA MET A 634 27.99 10.50 28.74
C MET A 634 29.01 10.98 27.70
N LEU A 635 30.09 11.62 28.17
CA LEU A 635 31.24 12.05 27.38
C LEU A 635 32.53 11.51 28.00
N PRO A 636 33.41 10.84 27.23
CA PRO A 636 34.67 10.34 27.75
C PRO A 636 35.68 11.47 27.96
N VAL A 637 36.28 11.52 29.13
CA VAL A 637 37.39 12.42 29.45
C VAL A 637 38.68 11.60 29.57
N ALA A 638 39.66 11.92 28.73
CA ALA A 638 40.92 11.20 28.69
C ALA A 638 41.78 11.49 29.93
N ALA A 639 42.39 10.41 30.46
CA ALA A 639 43.35 10.44 31.56
C ALA A 639 44.49 11.44 31.30
N GLY A 640 44.98 12.07 32.36
CA GLY A 640 46.15 12.95 32.32
C GLY A 640 46.12 14.04 33.38
N THR A 641 47.14 14.89 33.34
CA THR A 641 47.30 16.02 34.26
C THR A 641 46.71 17.30 33.68
N PHE A 642 46.17 18.17 34.54
CA PHE A 642 45.91 19.58 34.28
C PHE A 642 46.34 20.41 35.49
N ASP A 643 46.55 21.70 35.29
CA ASP A 643 46.70 22.65 36.39
C ASP A 643 45.30 23.12 36.84
N MET A 644 44.96 22.87 38.10
CA MET A 644 43.66 23.13 38.72
C MET A 644 43.72 24.35 39.64
N GLY A 645 42.67 25.18 39.63
CA GLY A 645 42.59 26.45 40.34
C GLY A 645 42.67 27.66 39.42
N ARG A 646 42.38 28.84 39.98
CA ARG A 646 42.20 30.06 39.17
C ARG A 646 43.51 30.62 38.63
N THR A 647 43.42 31.19 37.44
CA THR A 647 44.53 31.91 36.79
C THR A 647 44.79 33.29 37.43
N ASP A 648 45.88 33.93 37.01
CA ASP A 648 46.26 35.32 37.37
C ASP A 648 45.92 36.33 36.26
N ILE A 649 45.04 35.96 35.33
CA ILE A 649 44.57 36.79 34.20
C ILE A 649 43.04 36.99 34.20
N GLY A 650 42.57 37.99 33.46
CA GLY A 650 41.15 38.20 33.16
C GLY A 650 40.22 38.28 34.38
N ASP A 651 39.01 37.76 34.23
CA ASP A 651 37.99 37.73 35.29
C ASP A 651 38.38 36.84 36.48
N ASP A 652 39.25 35.84 36.26
CA ASP A 652 39.86 35.01 37.31
C ASP A 652 40.75 35.84 38.25
N ALA A 653 41.54 36.76 37.71
CA ALA A 653 42.34 37.69 38.50
C ALA A 653 41.48 38.70 39.27
N PHE A 654 40.36 39.14 38.68
CA PHE A 654 39.53 40.22 39.20
C PHE A 654 38.49 39.77 40.23
N TYR A 655 37.82 38.65 39.98
CA TYR A 655 36.76 38.11 40.85
C TYR A 655 37.19 36.92 41.71
N GLY A 656 38.31 36.27 41.36
CA GLY A 656 38.71 35.02 41.98
C GLY A 656 39.22 35.14 43.42
N SER A 657 38.69 34.28 44.29
CA SER A 657 38.96 34.26 45.73
C SER A 657 40.30 33.59 46.07
N TYR A 658 40.61 33.53 47.38
CA TYR A 658 41.81 32.85 47.90
C TYR A 658 41.64 31.32 48.01
N SER A 659 40.42 30.79 48.08
CA SER A 659 40.16 29.34 48.16
C SER A 659 40.26 28.63 46.81
N GLU A 660 40.39 29.39 45.73
CA GLU A 660 40.65 28.95 44.35
C GLU A 660 42.16 28.84 44.06
N LEU A 661 43.01 29.10 45.06
CA LEU A 661 44.47 29.10 44.99
C LEU A 661 45.09 28.11 46.00
N PRO A 662 46.32 27.63 45.78
CA PRO A 662 47.15 27.85 44.60
C PRO A 662 46.64 27.10 43.36
N VAL A 663 47.10 27.52 42.18
CA VAL A 663 47.11 26.66 41.00
C VAL A 663 48.01 25.46 41.30
N HIS A 664 47.52 24.24 41.04
CA HIS A 664 48.22 23.01 41.40
C HIS A 664 47.95 21.87 40.39
N PRO A 665 48.95 21.02 40.07
CA PRO A 665 48.78 19.97 39.08
C PRO A 665 47.98 18.80 39.65
N VAL A 666 46.86 18.47 39.02
CA VAL A 666 46.01 17.33 39.36
C VAL A 666 45.99 16.34 38.22
N THR A 667 46.32 15.08 38.52
CA THR A 667 46.27 13.97 37.57
C THR A 667 45.00 13.16 37.78
N LEU A 668 44.25 12.92 36.72
CA LEU A 668 43.05 12.08 36.72
C LEU A 668 43.26 10.88 35.81
N ASP A 669 42.73 9.73 36.19
CA ASP A 669 42.50 8.61 35.27
C ASP A 669 41.37 8.94 34.28
N ALA A 670 41.03 7.99 33.40
CA ALA A 670 39.90 8.16 32.49
C ALA A 670 38.57 8.00 33.24
N TYR A 671 37.60 8.85 32.91
CA TYR A 671 36.24 8.84 33.45
C TYR A 671 35.27 9.35 32.38
N GLU A 672 33.98 9.21 32.64
CA GLU A 672 32.94 9.79 31.81
C GLU A 672 32.12 10.80 32.62
N ILE A 673 31.72 11.90 31.99
CA ILE A 673 30.87 12.94 32.59
C ILE A 673 29.69 13.25 31.67
N ALA A 674 28.51 13.50 32.23
CA ALA A 674 27.32 13.77 31.41
C ALA A 674 27.46 15.10 30.63
N LYS A 675 27.12 15.05 29.34
CA LYS A 675 27.08 16.21 28.43
C LYS A 675 26.21 17.35 28.99
N TYR A 676 25.19 17.00 29.75
CA TYR A 676 24.18 17.89 30.29
C TYR A 676 24.00 17.70 31.80
N GLN A 677 23.46 18.72 32.48
CA GLN A 677 23.02 18.60 33.87
C GLN A 677 21.82 17.63 33.97
N THR A 678 21.59 17.01 35.13
CA THR A 678 20.45 16.10 35.31
C THR A 678 19.13 16.86 35.13
N THR A 679 18.30 16.46 34.16
CA THR A 679 17.05 17.21 33.87
C THR A 679 15.90 16.81 34.79
N ASN A 680 14.86 17.65 34.86
CA ASN A 680 13.63 17.34 35.61
C ASN A 680 12.99 16.03 35.15
N LYS A 681 12.91 15.77 33.83
CA LYS A 681 12.35 14.52 33.29
C LYS A 681 13.17 13.29 33.71
N GLN A 682 14.50 13.37 33.63
CA GLN A 682 15.36 12.26 34.07
C GLN A 682 15.17 11.97 35.56
N PHE A 683 15.10 13.03 36.39
CA PHE A 683 14.89 12.88 37.82
C PHE A 683 13.50 12.35 38.17
N CYS A 684 12.45 12.75 37.43
CA CYS A 684 11.10 12.17 37.53
C CYS A 684 11.10 10.67 37.21
N ASP A 685 11.74 10.23 36.13
CA ASP A 685 11.80 8.82 35.73
C ASP A 685 12.43 7.96 36.86
N VAL A 686 13.54 8.41 37.44
CA VAL A 686 14.22 7.73 38.56
C VAL A 686 13.41 7.81 39.87
N LEU A 687 12.71 8.92 40.15
CA LEU A 687 11.79 9.01 41.29
C LEU A 687 10.58 8.07 41.16
N ASN A 688 10.02 7.91 39.96
CA ASN A 688 8.93 6.98 39.68
C ASN A 688 9.37 5.52 39.92
N TRP A 689 10.55 5.15 39.43
CA TRP A 689 11.16 3.86 39.72
C TRP A 689 11.43 3.66 41.22
N ALA A 690 11.99 4.66 41.91
CA ALA A 690 12.27 4.59 43.35
C ALA A 690 11.00 4.56 44.21
N LEU A 691 9.90 5.16 43.75
CA LEU A 691 8.58 5.07 44.36
C LEU A 691 8.01 3.65 44.22
N ALA A 692 8.10 3.04 43.03
CA ALA A 692 7.69 1.65 42.81
C ALA A 692 8.50 0.63 43.64
N LYS A 693 9.79 0.93 43.89
CA LYS A 693 10.65 0.19 44.84
C LYS A 693 10.32 0.46 46.32
N GLY A 694 9.48 1.45 46.62
CA GLY A 694 9.14 1.86 47.99
C GLY A 694 10.28 2.58 48.73
N TYR A 695 11.28 3.10 48.02
CA TYR A 695 12.47 3.75 48.61
C TYR A 695 12.16 5.16 49.15
N LEU A 696 11.20 5.87 48.56
CA LEU A 696 10.83 7.22 48.99
C LEU A 696 10.12 7.22 50.35
N LYS A 697 10.59 8.06 51.28
CA LYS A 697 10.09 8.21 52.65
C LYS A 697 9.64 9.65 52.94
N THR A 698 8.88 9.80 54.01
CA THR A 698 8.65 11.07 54.71
C THR A 698 9.74 11.32 55.76
N TYR A 699 9.79 12.53 56.33
CA TYR A 699 10.77 12.90 57.37
C TYR A 699 10.75 12.00 58.63
N ASN A 700 9.65 11.30 58.89
CA ASN A 700 9.49 10.34 60.00
C ASN A 700 9.76 8.87 59.60
N GLY A 701 10.24 8.60 58.38
CA GLY A 701 10.56 7.25 57.91
C GLY A 701 9.39 6.41 57.40
N PHE A 702 8.15 6.88 57.51
CA PHE A 702 7.01 6.25 56.83
C PHE A 702 7.16 6.38 55.31
N PRO A 703 6.66 5.43 54.50
CA PRO A 703 6.63 5.54 53.04
C PRO A 703 6.01 6.86 52.58
N TRP A 704 6.54 7.43 51.51
CA TRP A 704 6.04 8.67 50.92
C TRP A 704 4.80 8.39 50.06
N THR A 705 3.72 9.14 50.26
CA THR A 705 2.39 8.84 49.68
C THR A 705 1.83 10.00 48.85
N GLY A 706 2.68 10.66 48.06
CA GLY A 706 2.27 11.76 47.16
C GLY A 706 2.30 13.17 47.75
N THR A 707 2.62 13.34 49.04
CA THR A 707 2.60 14.65 49.73
C THR A 707 3.76 14.83 50.70
N GLY A 708 4.18 16.09 50.89
CA GLY A 708 5.34 16.45 51.70
C GLY A 708 6.68 16.30 50.95
N ASP A 709 7.75 16.76 51.60
CA ASP A 709 9.13 16.62 51.07
C ASP A 709 9.57 15.14 51.01
N ILE A 710 10.47 14.84 50.08
CA ILE A 710 10.93 13.49 49.79
C ILE A 710 12.21 13.20 50.57
N TYR A 711 12.23 12.10 51.32
CA TYR A 711 13.38 11.59 52.08
C TYR A 711 13.79 10.19 51.61
N GLY A 712 15.00 9.73 51.95
CA GLY A 712 15.45 8.36 51.67
C GLY A 712 16.72 7.94 52.42
N GLY A 713 17.16 6.71 52.15
CA GLY A 713 18.29 6.01 52.81
C GLY A 713 18.03 5.66 54.28
N GLY A 714 18.82 4.75 54.85
CA GLY A 714 18.66 4.27 56.23
C GLY A 714 18.77 5.38 57.29
N ASN A 715 19.51 6.45 57.02
CA ASN A 715 19.65 7.63 57.90
C ASN A 715 18.76 8.82 57.50
N LEU A 716 17.68 8.60 56.73
CA LEU A 716 16.63 9.59 56.42
C LEU A 716 17.13 10.98 56.05
N GLN A 717 17.80 11.08 54.90
CA GLN A 717 18.20 12.35 54.32
C GLN A 717 17.09 12.94 53.47
N ILE A 718 16.89 14.26 53.53
CA ILE A 718 16.04 14.99 52.58
C ILE A 718 16.66 14.92 51.19
N LEU A 719 15.85 14.63 50.18
CA LEU A 719 16.27 14.46 48.78
C LEU A 719 15.76 15.61 47.91
N VAL A 720 14.46 15.94 48.03
CA VAL A 720 13.79 16.99 47.27
C VAL A 720 12.84 17.76 48.17
N ALA A 721 12.92 19.09 48.15
CA ALA A 721 11.93 19.96 48.77
C ALA A 721 10.75 20.18 47.81
N MET A 722 9.60 19.62 48.17
CA MET A 722 8.34 19.69 47.42
C MET A 722 7.37 20.70 48.05
N VAL A 723 7.46 20.92 49.37
CA VAL A 723 6.64 21.87 50.12
C VAL A 723 7.50 23.07 50.52
N LEU A 724 7.22 24.21 49.89
CA LEU A 724 7.96 25.46 50.06
C LEU A 724 6.97 26.59 50.41
N PRO A 725 7.37 27.61 51.20
CA PRO A 725 6.56 28.81 51.39
C PRO A 725 6.32 29.56 50.06
N ASP A 726 5.19 30.27 49.95
CA ASP A 726 4.78 30.98 48.71
C ASP A 726 5.81 32.02 48.19
N TRP A 727 6.73 32.48 49.05
CA TRP A 727 7.80 33.42 48.70
C TRP A 727 9.11 32.73 48.25
N GLU A 728 9.19 31.41 48.31
CA GLU A 728 10.34 30.61 47.90
C GLU A 728 10.10 29.99 46.50
N PRO A 729 10.99 30.22 45.50
CA PRO A 729 10.79 29.71 44.15
C PRO A 729 10.54 28.19 44.10
N PRO A 730 9.47 27.70 43.44
CA PRO A 730 9.02 26.32 43.56
C PRO A 730 9.97 25.32 42.89
N CYS A 731 9.84 24.05 43.27
CA CYS A 731 10.44 22.94 42.54
C CYS A 731 9.80 22.80 41.14
N SER A 732 10.59 22.45 40.12
CA SER A 732 10.15 22.31 38.73
C SER A 732 9.45 20.98 38.40
N ILE A 733 9.29 20.08 39.38
CA ILE A 733 8.51 18.84 39.27
C ILE A 733 7.27 18.87 40.16
N GLN A 734 6.33 17.97 39.88
CA GLN A 734 5.08 17.77 40.60
C GLN A 734 4.72 16.28 40.65
N PHE A 735 3.78 15.92 41.52
CA PHE A 735 3.26 14.56 41.63
C PHE A 735 1.76 14.57 41.34
N VAL A 736 1.34 13.85 40.30
CA VAL A 736 -0.03 13.86 39.76
C VAL A 736 -0.43 12.41 39.47
N GLU A 737 -1.62 12.02 39.94
CA GLU A 737 -2.24 10.70 39.66
C GLU A 737 -1.33 9.47 39.91
N GLY A 738 -0.41 9.58 40.87
CA GLY A 738 0.52 8.50 41.25
C GLY A 738 1.91 8.60 40.62
N THR A 739 2.16 9.59 39.76
CA THR A 739 3.38 9.72 38.95
C THR A 739 4.05 11.08 39.15
N PHE A 740 5.38 11.10 39.24
CA PHE A 740 6.19 12.31 39.13
C PHE A 740 6.31 12.74 37.67
N ILE A 741 5.97 14.01 37.42
CA ILE A 741 6.08 14.66 36.10
C ILE A 741 6.68 16.06 36.28
N SER A 742 7.25 16.60 35.21
CA SER A 742 7.67 17.99 35.17
C SER A 742 6.47 18.94 35.25
N LYS A 743 6.71 20.18 35.68
CA LYS A 743 5.77 21.29 35.51
C LYS A 743 5.95 21.95 34.15
N THR A 744 5.00 22.80 33.78
CA THR A 744 5.18 23.83 32.76
C THR A 744 5.44 25.20 33.42
N LYS A 745 6.01 26.14 32.67
CA LYS A 745 6.15 27.55 33.06
C LYS A 745 5.82 28.48 31.90
N ALA A 746 5.20 29.62 32.18
CA ALA A 746 4.99 30.67 31.20
C ALA A 746 6.29 31.45 30.92
N GLY A 747 6.52 31.82 29.65
CA GLY A 747 7.64 32.64 29.19
C GLY A 747 7.27 33.56 28.03
N LEU A 748 8.26 34.01 27.26
CA LEU A 748 8.10 34.78 26.03
C LEU A 748 8.18 33.86 24.80
N PRO A 749 7.39 34.09 23.74
CA PRO A 749 6.40 35.17 23.58
C PRO A 749 5.09 34.91 24.35
N GLU A 750 4.33 35.97 24.63
CA GLU A 750 2.90 35.96 25.02
C GLU A 750 2.47 35.00 26.16
N GLY A 751 3.36 34.59 27.07
CA GLY A 751 3.04 33.66 28.16
C GLY A 751 3.15 32.18 27.75
N THR A 752 3.80 31.87 26.63
CA THR A 752 4.06 30.52 26.10
C THR A 752 4.44 29.54 27.21
N LEU A 753 3.72 28.41 27.28
CA LEU A 753 3.96 27.37 28.29
C LEU A 753 5.08 26.42 27.85
N TYR A 754 6.27 26.63 28.41
CA TYR A 754 7.41 25.72 28.24
C TYR A 754 7.29 24.53 29.19
N SER A 755 7.59 23.30 28.71
CA SER A 755 7.82 22.17 29.61
C SER A 755 9.18 22.30 30.29
N MET A 756 9.23 22.00 31.59
CA MET A 756 10.48 21.97 32.35
C MET A 756 11.27 20.66 32.18
N ASP A 757 10.79 19.70 31.36
CA ASP A 757 11.39 18.37 31.18
C ASP A 757 12.90 18.37 30.89
N THR A 758 13.36 19.27 30.02
CA THR A 758 14.75 19.44 29.61
C THR A 758 15.50 20.50 30.41
N HIS A 759 14.84 21.20 31.33
CA HIS A 759 15.51 22.09 32.29
C HIS A 759 16.22 21.27 33.37
N PRO A 760 17.30 21.80 33.99
CA PRO A 760 17.99 21.12 35.08
C PRO A 760 17.08 20.93 36.30
N MET A 761 17.26 19.81 37.01
CA MET A 761 16.55 19.49 38.24
C MET A 761 17.05 20.36 39.39
N ILE A 762 16.14 20.95 40.16
CA ILE A 762 16.42 21.93 41.22
C ILE A 762 15.66 21.56 42.50
N ARG A 763 15.88 22.28 43.60
CA ARG A 763 15.30 21.98 44.93
C ARG A 763 15.67 20.59 45.46
N THR A 764 16.73 20.03 44.90
CA THR A 764 17.43 18.82 45.32
C THR A 764 18.51 19.13 46.35
N SER A 765 18.74 18.17 47.25
CA SER A 765 19.89 18.19 48.15
C SER A 765 21.10 17.49 47.50
N TRP A 766 22.25 17.49 48.17
CA TRP A 766 23.39 16.66 47.74
C TRP A 766 23.02 15.17 47.78
N PHE A 767 22.28 14.77 48.82
CA PHE A 767 21.73 13.41 48.95
C PHE A 767 20.70 13.10 47.85
N GLY A 768 19.92 14.07 47.39
CA GLY A 768 19.01 13.90 46.27
C GLY A 768 19.71 13.46 44.98
N HIS A 769 20.83 14.08 44.63
CA HIS A 769 21.62 13.67 43.47
C HIS A 769 22.43 12.38 43.72
N ALA A 770 22.94 12.15 44.93
CA ALA A 770 23.59 10.87 45.27
C ALA A 770 22.61 9.68 45.20
N ALA A 771 21.36 9.87 45.64
CA ALA A 771 20.28 8.89 45.49
C ALA A 771 19.96 8.64 44.02
N PHE A 772 19.80 9.70 43.22
CA PHE A 772 19.60 9.59 41.76
C PHE A 772 20.71 8.75 41.09
N CYS A 773 21.98 9.01 41.43
CA CYS A 773 23.11 8.25 40.92
C CYS A 773 23.03 6.75 41.28
N ASN A 774 22.78 6.43 42.55
CA ASN A 774 22.66 5.06 43.03
C ASN A 774 21.45 4.32 42.41
N TRP A 775 20.28 4.96 42.33
CA TRP A 775 19.06 4.36 41.82
C TRP A 775 19.07 4.19 40.30
N LEU A 776 19.65 5.13 39.55
CA LEU A 776 19.90 4.96 38.12
C LEU A 776 20.87 3.79 37.86
N SER A 777 21.91 3.66 38.70
CA SER A 777 22.84 2.51 38.65
C SER A 777 22.12 1.19 38.90
N GLU A 778 21.33 1.08 39.98
CA GLU A 778 20.58 -0.13 40.31
C GLU A 778 19.51 -0.46 39.24
N TRP A 779 18.90 0.54 38.60
CA TRP A 779 17.95 0.33 37.50
C TRP A 779 18.63 -0.25 36.25
N GLN A 780 19.84 0.20 35.93
CA GLN A 780 20.66 -0.31 34.81
C GLN A 780 21.43 -1.60 35.17
N GLY A 781 21.46 -2.02 36.45
CA GLY A 781 22.23 -3.17 36.92
C GLY A 781 23.71 -2.89 37.22
N LEU A 782 24.12 -1.61 37.23
CA LEU A 782 25.47 -1.16 37.59
C LEU A 782 25.67 -1.13 39.11
N THR A 783 26.92 -1.22 39.57
CA THR A 783 27.26 -1.19 41.00
C THR A 783 27.07 0.21 41.58
N PRO A 784 26.18 0.44 42.57
CA PRO A 784 25.98 1.76 43.18
C PRO A 784 27.25 2.27 43.90
N CYS A 785 27.45 3.59 43.88
CA CYS A 785 28.70 4.22 44.34
C CYS A 785 28.64 4.77 45.77
N TYR A 786 27.45 4.86 46.38
CA TYR A 786 27.24 5.40 47.74
C TYR A 786 26.67 4.38 48.70
N ASP A 787 27.14 4.38 49.95
CA ASP A 787 26.46 3.71 51.07
C ASP A 787 25.37 4.63 51.65
N MET A 788 24.11 4.40 51.25
CA MET A 788 22.95 5.21 51.69
C MET A 788 22.47 4.87 53.12
N ASP A 789 23.04 3.86 53.77
CA ASP A 789 22.69 3.41 55.12
C ASP A 789 23.74 3.81 56.18
N SER A 790 24.91 4.30 55.76
CA SER A 790 25.88 5.01 56.61
C SER A 790 25.58 6.51 56.77
N ALA A 791 26.17 7.14 57.79
CA ALA A 791 25.99 8.58 58.02
C ALA A 791 26.73 9.42 56.96
N ASN A 792 26.07 10.47 56.45
CA ASN A 792 26.55 11.37 55.38
C ASN A 792 26.83 10.71 54.02
N TRP A 793 26.39 9.46 53.81
CA TRP A 793 26.49 8.69 52.56
C TRP A 793 27.88 8.71 51.92
N PRO A 794 28.87 8.00 52.50
CA PRO A 794 30.21 7.94 51.96
C PRO A 794 30.23 7.28 50.57
N LEU A 795 31.14 7.75 49.73
CA LEU A 795 31.45 7.16 48.42
C LEU A 795 32.25 5.86 48.66
N THR A 796 31.65 4.72 48.34
CA THR A 796 32.26 3.38 48.47
C THR A 796 33.01 2.96 47.22
N THR A 797 32.70 3.58 46.07
CA THR A 797 33.35 3.35 44.77
C THR A 797 33.96 4.68 44.27
N PRO A 798 35.15 5.07 44.77
CA PRO A 798 35.83 6.30 44.35
C PRO A 798 36.59 6.13 43.04
N PRO A 799 36.80 7.19 42.24
CA PRO A 799 37.73 7.13 41.11
C PRO A 799 39.13 6.68 41.57
N PRO A 800 39.84 5.81 40.83
CA PRO A 800 39.52 5.31 39.48
C PRO A 800 38.83 3.93 39.48
N GLN A 801 38.11 3.55 40.54
CA GLN A 801 37.41 2.26 40.60
C GLN A 801 36.19 2.27 39.67
N SER A 802 36.09 1.26 38.80
CA SER A 802 34.91 1.03 37.95
C SER A 802 33.63 0.86 38.79
N GLY A 803 32.52 1.43 38.31
CA GLY A 803 31.24 1.44 39.01
C GLY A 803 30.13 2.15 38.22
N GLY A 804 28.98 2.29 38.86
CA GLY A 804 27.84 3.05 38.32
C GLY A 804 28.03 4.57 38.40
N TYR A 805 26.91 5.27 38.27
CA TYR A 805 26.89 6.73 38.36
C TYR A 805 27.24 7.21 39.77
N ARG A 806 27.83 8.39 39.81
CA ARG A 806 28.18 9.18 40.99
C ARG A 806 28.18 10.67 40.62
N LEU A 807 28.33 11.53 41.60
CA LEU A 807 28.73 12.92 41.33
C LEU A 807 30.19 12.95 40.85
N PRO A 808 30.57 13.88 39.96
CA PRO A 808 31.97 14.16 39.67
C PRO A 808 32.68 14.68 40.92
N THR A 809 33.98 14.40 41.03
CA THR A 809 34.84 15.15 41.93
C THR A 809 34.99 16.59 41.46
N GLU A 810 35.37 17.49 42.36
CA GLU A 810 35.65 18.89 42.02
C GLU A 810 36.73 19.01 40.94
N ALA A 811 37.71 18.09 40.93
CA ALA A 811 38.75 18.00 39.91
C ALA A 811 38.23 17.45 38.58
N GLU A 812 37.41 16.40 38.58
CA GLU A 812 36.78 15.86 37.37
C GLU A 812 35.84 16.89 36.72
N TRP A 813 35.13 17.68 37.53
CA TRP A 813 34.29 18.75 37.02
C TRP A 813 35.15 19.87 36.40
N GLU A 814 36.20 20.34 37.08
CA GLU A 814 37.05 21.43 36.59
C GLU A 814 37.85 21.02 35.34
N ARG A 815 38.39 19.79 35.31
CA ARG A 815 39.05 19.20 34.13
C ARG A 815 38.14 19.24 32.91
N ALA A 816 36.89 18.80 33.08
CA ALA A 816 35.90 18.78 32.01
C ALA A 816 35.49 20.20 31.56
N ALA A 817 35.30 21.12 32.51
CA ALA A 817 34.89 22.48 32.25
C ALA A 817 35.96 23.32 31.52
N ALA A 818 37.23 23.16 31.90
CA ALA A 818 38.25 24.19 31.68
C ALA A 818 39.43 23.78 30.79
N TRP A 819 39.79 22.49 30.70
CA TRP A 819 41.10 22.10 30.16
C TRP A 819 41.03 21.53 28.73
N ASP A 820 41.62 22.22 27.76
CA ASP A 820 41.63 21.81 26.34
C ASP A 820 42.83 20.92 25.92
N GLY A 821 43.66 20.53 26.88
CA GLY A 821 44.92 19.82 26.64
C GLY A 821 46.15 20.72 26.71
N ASN A 822 46.02 22.02 26.43
CA ASN A 822 47.10 23.01 26.39
C ASN A 822 46.93 24.15 27.39
N ARG A 823 45.68 24.56 27.67
CA ARG A 823 45.36 25.67 28.57
C ARG A 823 44.08 25.43 29.37
N HIS A 824 43.96 26.19 30.46
CA HIS A 824 42.75 26.38 31.25
C HIS A 824 41.94 27.55 30.68
N TRP A 825 40.61 27.42 30.62
CA TRP A 825 39.68 28.45 30.13
C TRP A 825 38.88 29.04 31.29
N ILE A 826 38.76 30.37 31.33
CA ILE A 826 38.11 31.07 32.46
C ILE A 826 36.61 30.73 32.54
N TYR A 827 35.96 30.46 31.41
CA TYR A 827 34.56 30.01 31.34
C TYR A 827 34.47 28.62 30.73
N GLY A 828 33.34 27.94 30.95
CA GLY A 828 33.08 26.53 30.63
C GLY A 828 32.87 26.25 29.13
N TYR A 829 33.63 26.95 28.29
CA TYR A 829 33.68 26.91 26.84
C TYR A 829 34.99 27.53 26.37
N THR A 830 35.40 27.29 25.11
CA THR A 830 36.69 27.79 24.58
C THR A 830 36.67 29.29 24.24
N ASN A 831 36.29 30.13 25.21
CA ASN A 831 36.33 31.59 25.13
C ASN A 831 36.39 32.21 26.54
N ASP A 832 37.31 33.15 26.77
CA ASP A 832 37.45 33.83 28.06
C ASP A 832 36.48 35.03 28.23
N THR A 833 35.53 35.23 27.30
CA THR A 833 34.53 36.32 27.37
C THR A 833 33.14 35.78 27.74
N LEU A 834 32.64 36.18 28.90
CA LEU A 834 31.25 35.94 29.31
C LEU A 834 30.27 36.71 28.40
N SER A 835 29.19 36.05 27.95
CA SER A 835 28.15 36.67 27.12
C SER A 835 26.80 35.97 27.29
N GLU A 836 25.72 36.76 27.25
CA GLU A 836 24.33 36.28 27.29
C GLU A 836 23.96 35.35 26.13
N ALA A 837 24.73 35.39 25.03
CA ALA A 837 24.63 34.46 23.91
C ALA A 837 25.34 33.11 24.15
N ARG A 838 26.11 32.95 25.23
CA ARG A 838 26.91 31.74 25.54
C ARG A 838 26.43 30.95 26.74
N CYS A 839 25.83 31.61 27.72
CA CYS A 839 25.32 30.95 28.93
C CYS A 839 24.31 31.83 29.68
N ASN A 840 23.45 31.19 30.46
CA ASN A 840 22.42 31.85 31.26
C ASN A 840 22.99 32.29 32.63
N TYR A 841 23.20 33.59 32.82
CA TYR A 841 23.64 34.20 34.09
C TYR A 841 22.78 35.40 34.47
N GLY A 842 23.18 36.14 35.52
CA GLY A 842 22.56 37.39 35.92
C GLY A 842 23.48 38.22 36.81
N ASN A 843 23.02 39.39 37.24
CA ASN A 843 23.76 40.28 38.15
C ASN A 843 22.96 40.57 39.43
N HIS A 844 22.30 39.54 39.99
CA HIS A 844 21.44 39.68 41.17
C HIS A 844 22.22 40.19 42.40
N PRO A 845 21.67 41.08 43.24
CA PRO A 845 20.34 41.71 43.13
C PRO A 845 20.35 43.05 42.37
N TYR A 846 21.47 43.46 41.79
CA TYR A 846 21.70 44.84 41.34
C TYR A 846 21.62 45.06 39.82
N GLY A 847 21.52 44.00 39.03
CA GLY A 847 21.40 44.03 37.57
C GLY A 847 20.53 42.91 37.01
N PRO A 848 20.31 42.90 35.68
CA PRO A 848 19.36 42.00 35.03
C PRO A 848 19.79 40.52 35.06
N TYR A 849 18.81 39.68 34.72
CA TYR A 849 18.98 38.26 34.39
C TYR A 849 19.01 38.10 32.87
N VAL A 850 19.75 37.10 32.34
CA VAL A 850 19.66 36.73 30.92
C VAL A 850 18.28 36.14 30.62
N ASN A 851 17.82 35.15 31.41
CA ASN A 851 16.47 34.56 31.33
C ASN A 851 16.01 34.34 29.87
N PRO A 852 16.65 33.44 29.10
CA PRO A 852 16.53 33.46 27.63
C PRO A 852 15.12 33.15 27.13
N LEU A 853 14.39 32.25 27.80
CA LEU A 853 12.98 31.97 27.51
C LEU A 853 12.01 33.04 28.04
N GLY A 854 12.50 34.11 28.67
CA GLY A 854 11.67 35.17 29.25
C GLY A 854 10.69 34.66 30.30
N LEU A 855 11.06 33.62 31.06
CA LEU A 855 10.20 32.97 32.05
C LEU A 855 9.67 33.99 33.06
N THR A 856 8.37 33.92 33.36
CA THR A 856 7.70 34.89 34.24
C THR A 856 8.04 34.70 35.72
N GLU A 857 8.30 33.46 36.13
CA GLU A 857 8.53 33.07 37.53
C GLU A 857 9.89 32.43 37.77
N LEU A 858 10.52 32.77 38.90
CA LEU A 858 11.79 32.17 39.33
C LEU A 858 11.68 30.65 39.58
N PRO A 859 12.78 29.88 39.45
CA PRO A 859 14.05 30.28 38.85
C PRO A 859 13.98 30.39 37.33
N TYR A 860 14.87 31.23 36.78
CA TYR A 860 14.99 31.54 35.36
C TYR A 860 16.00 30.63 34.65
N THR A 861 15.91 29.32 34.91
CA THR A 861 16.70 28.28 34.23
C THR A 861 16.42 28.24 32.73
N SER A 862 17.39 27.79 31.93
CA SER A 862 17.21 27.39 30.53
C SER A 862 17.18 25.85 30.40
N PRO A 863 16.66 25.29 29.29
CA PRO A 863 16.93 23.91 28.93
C PRO A 863 18.43 23.62 28.94
N VAL A 864 18.82 22.41 29.29
CA VAL A 864 20.23 21.98 29.18
C VAL A 864 20.63 21.94 27.71
N GLY A 865 21.83 22.42 27.39
CA GLY A 865 22.30 22.54 26.01
C GLY A 865 21.71 23.68 25.20
N TRP A 866 20.91 24.60 25.79
CA TRP A 866 20.26 25.70 25.06
C TRP A 866 21.21 26.57 24.23
N PHE A 867 22.48 26.69 24.65
CA PHE A 867 23.50 27.50 23.98
C PHE A 867 24.28 26.66 22.94
N ASP A 868 23.54 26.17 21.94
CA ASP A 868 23.99 25.28 20.85
C ASP A 868 24.29 26.00 19.52
N GLY A 869 24.07 27.32 19.45
CA GLY A 869 24.24 28.10 18.22
C GLY A 869 23.09 28.00 17.22
N VAL A 870 22.02 27.28 17.56
CA VAL A 870 20.79 27.15 16.77
C VAL A 870 19.65 27.91 17.42
N ASN A 871 19.51 27.83 18.75
CA ASN A 871 18.44 28.51 19.46
C ASN A 871 18.59 30.04 19.41
N ILE A 872 17.45 30.73 19.34
CA ILE A 872 17.35 32.20 19.49
C ILE A 872 16.55 32.48 20.76
N SER A 873 17.10 33.31 21.64
CA SER A 873 16.46 33.77 22.87
C SER A 873 15.24 34.65 22.55
N PRO A 874 13.98 34.23 22.82
CA PRO A 874 12.81 35.09 22.63
C PRO A 874 12.87 36.33 23.56
N ASN A 875 13.56 36.24 24.70
CA ASN A 875 13.97 37.42 25.44
C ASN A 875 15.11 38.14 24.68
N GLY A 876 14.82 39.32 24.14
CA GLY A 876 15.80 40.18 23.45
C GLY A 876 16.14 39.80 21.99
N ASN A 877 15.62 38.69 21.46
CA ASN A 877 15.94 38.16 20.12
C ASN A 877 17.46 37.95 19.92
N VAL A 878 18.13 37.38 20.93
CA VAL A 878 19.57 37.12 20.92
C VAL A 878 19.85 35.71 20.38
N PRO A 879 20.51 35.54 19.23
CA PRO A 879 20.97 34.23 18.79
C PRO A 879 21.99 33.67 19.78
N THR A 880 21.86 32.39 20.13
CA THR A 880 22.91 31.71 20.91
C THR A 880 24.15 31.47 20.06
N ILE A 881 25.26 31.19 20.72
CA ILE A 881 26.52 30.75 20.12
C ILE A 881 26.84 29.39 20.73
N ASP A 882 27.18 28.41 19.89
CA ASP A 882 27.61 27.10 20.36
C ASP A 882 28.74 27.24 21.39
N SER A 883 28.46 26.79 22.61
CA SER A 883 29.32 27.01 23.79
C SER A 883 29.54 25.74 24.63
N PRO A 884 30.01 24.63 24.02
CA PRO A 884 30.49 23.48 24.77
C PRO A 884 31.83 23.80 25.46
N SER A 885 32.02 23.19 26.63
CA SER A 885 33.32 23.03 27.28
C SER A 885 34.30 22.22 26.42
N PRO A 886 35.61 22.22 26.71
CA PRO A 886 36.60 21.52 25.89
C PRO A 886 36.38 20.01 25.71
N VAL A 887 35.59 19.35 26.57
CA VAL A 887 35.21 17.93 26.42
C VAL A 887 33.87 17.71 25.72
N GLY A 888 33.14 18.77 25.34
CA GLY A 888 31.83 18.72 24.68
C GLY A 888 30.60 18.87 25.59
N ALA A 889 30.79 19.09 26.91
CA ALA A 889 29.69 19.26 27.86
C ALA A 889 29.17 20.71 27.87
N TYR A 890 27.86 20.89 27.97
CA TYR A 890 27.16 22.19 28.00
C TYR A 890 26.80 22.57 29.44
N ASP A 891 26.47 23.86 29.64
CA ASP A 891 26.10 24.42 30.94
C ASP A 891 27.18 24.25 32.03
N MET A 892 28.46 24.19 31.64
CA MET A 892 29.60 24.23 32.57
C MET A 892 29.89 25.65 33.08
N SER A 893 29.20 26.66 32.54
CA SER A 893 29.09 28.02 33.08
C SER A 893 27.62 28.45 33.07
N GLY A 894 27.15 29.03 34.18
CA GLY A 894 25.79 29.54 34.30
C GLY A 894 24.73 28.46 34.50
N ASN A 895 23.50 28.74 34.05
CA ASN A 895 22.27 27.98 34.28
C ASN A 895 22.01 27.68 35.77
N VAL A 896 22.57 26.61 36.34
CA VAL A 896 22.55 26.32 37.78
C VAL A 896 23.86 25.66 38.24
N TRP A 897 24.22 25.84 39.50
CA TRP A 897 25.47 25.29 40.05
C TRP A 897 25.43 23.76 40.05
N ASP A 898 26.49 23.10 39.56
CA ASP A 898 26.64 21.64 39.65
C ASP A 898 27.19 21.24 41.03
N THR A 899 26.45 20.44 41.78
CA THR A 899 26.95 19.86 43.03
C THR A 899 28.01 18.80 42.76
N CYS A 900 29.13 18.84 43.50
CA CYS A 900 30.24 17.90 43.37
C CYS A 900 30.25 16.87 44.51
N GLN A 901 31.06 15.82 44.36
CA GLN A 901 31.29 14.79 45.37
C GLN A 901 31.91 15.34 46.67
N ASP A 902 32.87 16.26 46.52
CA ASP A 902 33.85 16.63 47.53
C ASP A 902 33.24 17.32 48.75
N TRP A 903 33.81 17.04 49.92
CA TRP A 903 33.69 17.95 51.05
C TRP A 903 34.49 19.22 50.75
N TYR A 904 33.92 20.39 51.04
CA TYR A 904 34.61 21.64 50.77
C TYR A 904 35.69 21.93 51.83
N SER A 905 36.84 22.40 51.36
CA SER A 905 37.81 23.10 52.18
C SER A 905 38.44 24.24 51.37
N SER A 906 38.51 25.41 51.99
CA SER A 906 39.15 26.62 51.45
C SER A 906 40.68 26.54 51.38
N THR A 907 41.30 25.49 51.93
CA THR A 907 42.74 25.28 51.92
C THR A 907 43.18 24.01 51.19
N TYR A 908 42.26 23.22 50.62
CA TYR A 908 42.57 21.90 50.07
C TYR A 908 43.67 21.91 49.00
N TYR A 909 43.61 22.87 48.06
CA TYR A 909 44.58 23.02 46.95
C TYR A 909 46.03 23.25 47.44
N SER A 910 46.23 23.68 48.70
CA SER A 910 47.57 23.84 49.28
C SER A 910 48.32 22.51 49.52
N GLY A 911 47.67 21.35 49.30
CA GLY A 911 48.30 20.04 49.34
C GLY A 911 49.34 19.79 48.23
N GLY A 912 49.39 20.62 47.18
CA GLY A 912 50.32 20.45 46.05
C GLY A 912 49.79 19.48 45.00
N ALA A 913 50.66 18.68 44.39
CA ALA A 913 50.27 17.76 43.32
C ALA A 913 49.34 16.64 43.82
N MET A 914 48.25 16.36 43.09
CA MET A 914 47.25 15.36 43.48
C MET A 914 46.97 14.31 42.39
N THR A 915 46.38 13.18 42.78
CA THR A 915 45.92 12.12 41.87
C THR A 915 44.55 11.63 42.30
N ASN A 916 43.57 11.67 41.40
CA ASN A 916 42.14 11.36 41.67
C ASN A 916 41.61 11.93 43.00
N PRO A 917 41.78 13.23 43.31
CA PRO A 917 41.33 13.80 44.58
C PRO A 917 39.80 13.76 44.70
N THR A 918 39.31 13.39 45.89
CA THR A 918 37.88 13.33 46.26
C THR A 918 37.55 14.28 47.44
N GLY A 919 38.38 15.31 47.63
CA GLY A 919 38.28 16.26 48.74
C GLY A 919 38.88 15.73 50.05
N PRO A 920 38.71 16.47 51.16
CA PRO A 920 38.95 15.98 52.52
C PRO A 920 37.99 14.82 52.85
N ALA A 921 38.43 13.86 53.67
CA ALA A 921 37.61 12.72 54.07
C ALA A 921 36.33 13.10 54.86
N THR A 922 36.30 14.29 55.47
CA THR A 922 35.19 14.81 56.27
C THR A 922 35.05 16.32 56.10
N GLY A 923 33.82 16.84 56.12
CA GLY A 923 33.55 18.27 56.12
C GLY A 923 32.16 18.62 56.67
N VAL A 924 31.77 19.89 56.54
CA VAL A 924 30.45 20.41 56.94
C VAL A 924 29.58 20.74 55.72
N THR A 925 30.23 21.20 54.64
CA THR A 925 29.58 21.61 53.40
C THR A 925 30.18 20.85 52.21
N LYS A 926 29.36 20.55 51.21
CA LYS A 926 29.77 19.93 49.94
C LYS A 926 30.06 21.01 48.90
N ALA A 927 31.10 20.80 48.09
CA ALA A 927 31.51 21.71 47.04
C ALA A 927 30.49 21.74 45.87
N PHE A 928 30.40 22.88 45.18
CA PHE A 928 29.64 23.02 43.94
C PHE A 928 30.28 24.06 43.01
N ARG A 929 30.07 23.92 41.69
CA ARG A 929 30.89 24.56 40.63
C ARG A 929 30.04 25.07 39.44
N GLY A 930 30.57 26.01 38.66
CA GLY A 930 29.96 26.51 37.40
C GLY A 930 29.09 27.77 37.46
N GLY A 931 28.78 28.32 38.64
CA GLY A 931 27.90 29.49 38.77
C GLY A 931 26.42 29.16 38.52
N SER A 932 25.60 30.17 38.20
CA SER A 932 24.17 29.98 37.92
C SER A 932 23.56 31.19 37.21
N PHE A 933 22.29 31.10 36.83
CA PHE A 933 21.46 32.19 36.30
C PHE A 933 21.46 33.47 37.17
N ARG A 934 22.00 33.45 38.41
CA ARG A 934 21.96 34.58 39.35
C ARG A 934 23.15 35.53 39.28
N HIS A 935 24.34 35.05 38.97
CA HIS A 935 25.60 35.76 39.27
C HIS A 935 26.69 35.54 38.21
N ALA A 936 27.09 36.60 37.52
CA ALA A 936 28.09 36.57 36.44
C ALA A 936 29.47 36.12 36.93
N GLN A 937 29.99 36.74 37.99
CA GLN A 937 31.35 36.47 38.50
C GLN A 937 31.54 35.04 39.04
N ASP A 938 30.43 34.38 39.36
CA ASP A 938 30.40 33.02 39.87
C ASP A 938 30.54 31.97 38.75
N CYS A 939 30.30 32.36 37.48
CA CYS A 939 30.24 31.45 36.34
C CYS A 939 31.60 30.95 35.82
N ARG A 940 32.70 31.40 36.42
CA ARG A 940 34.06 30.99 36.02
C ARG A 940 34.33 29.52 36.35
N THR A 941 35.11 28.82 35.54
CA THR A 941 35.46 27.41 35.74
C THR A 941 36.23 27.15 37.02
N ALA A 942 37.01 28.11 37.53
CA ALA A 942 37.69 27.99 38.82
C ALA A 942 36.80 28.32 40.04
N SER A 943 35.64 28.98 39.84
CA SER A 943 34.77 29.48 40.90
C SER A 943 34.14 28.37 41.75
N ARG A 944 34.41 28.37 43.07
CA ARG A 944 34.04 27.30 43.99
C ARG A 944 33.44 27.80 45.31
N ASP A 945 32.23 27.36 45.60
CA ASP A 945 31.51 27.62 46.86
C ASP A 945 30.90 26.31 47.40
N SER A 946 30.23 26.36 48.55
CA SER A 946 29.76 25.16 49.25
C SER A 946 28.48 25.35 50.06
N ARG A 947 27.73 24.26 50.23
CA ARG A 947 26.51 24.24 51.06
C ARG A 947 26.43 23.00 51.92
N GLU A 948 25.72 23.09 53.04
CA GLU A 948 25.37 21.92 53.83
C GLU A 948 24.61 20.90 52.94
N PRO A 949 24.89 19.59 53.06
CA PRO A 949 24.45 18.60 52.07
C PRO A 949 22.93 18.40 52.03
N ASP A 950 22.22 18.79 53.09
CA ASP A 950 20.76 18.74 53.22
C ASP A 950 20.03 19.90 52.51
N LYS A 951 20.71 20.98 52.13
CA LYS A 951 20.04 22.17 51.59
C LYS A 951 19.56 22.00 50.15
N THR A 952 18.37 22.52 49.89
CA THR A 952 17.60 22.38 48.63
C THR A 952 17.40 23.74 47.90
N PRO A 953 18.47 24.46 47.51
CA PRO A 953 18.33 25.75 46.84
C PRO A 953 17.79 25.62 45.41
N TYR A 954 17.10 26.65 44.92
CA TYR A 954 16.53 26.72 43.56
C TYR A 954 17.54 27.04 42.45
N TRP A 955 18.83 27.20 42.79
CA TRP A 955 19.90 27.64 41.90
C TRP A 955 21.05 26.63 41.77
N ARG A 956 20.86 25.41 42.32
CA ARG A 956 21.81 24.29 42.26
C ARG A 956 21.11 23.05 41.70
N SER A 957 21.86 22.26 40.96
CA SER A 957 21.52 20.94 40.44
C SER A 957 22.71 20.00 40.67
N GLY A 958 22.83 18.98 39.83
CA GLY A 958 23.95 18.07 39.77
C GLY A 958 24.05 17.45 38.38
N ARG A 959 25.25 16.98 38.08
CA ARG A 959 25.63 16.27 36.86
C ARG A 959 26.18 14.92 37.27
N VAL A 960 25.93 13.88 36.48
CA VAL A 960 26.50 12.56 36.76
C VAL A 960 27.87 12.38 36.10
N ALA A 961 28.72 11.61 36.76
CA ALA A 961 29.93 11.03 36.22
C ALA A 961 29.92 9.52 36.51
N ARG A 962 30.69 8.74 35.75
CA ARG A 962 31.02 7.35 36.09
C ARG A 962 32.46 7.04 35.72
N THR A 963 32.99 5.96 36.27
CA THR A 963 34.19 5.32 35.76
C THR A 963 33.74 3.94 35.25
N PRO A 964 33.72 3.70 33.93
CA PRO A 964 33.31 2.42 33.37
C PRO A 964 34.32 1.30 33.71
#